data_AF-A0A3C0BIN5-F1
#
_entry.id   AF-A0A3C0BIN5-F1
#
_cell.length_a   1.000
_cell.length_b   1.000
_cell.length_c   1.000
_cell.angle_alpha   90.00
_cell.angle_beta   90.00
_cell.angle_gamma   90.00
#
_symmetry.space_group_name_H-M   'P 1'
#
loop_
_entity.id
_entity.type
_entity.pdbx_description
1 polymer ?
#
loop_
_entity_poly.entity_id
_entity_poly.type
_entity_poly.pdbx_seq_one_letter_code
_entity_poly.pdbx_strand_id
1 'polypeptide(L)'
;MRRRILCFISLFFSAAAALFADVKILNPEPGTWANRQVLVLDVPDAEEAFYSLNGSNPVSSGFAYDGPVLLDVAGPVELRVITTKDDTVVSDTTVVYTVTPAVPADSGAASFIDSVTAQGFVDYTAGASFSIPPSLSYSFGRQPESYMGGGSVSYAANCILARDVPCTVTDGTAKWRFIIRAFPSQTGTFTRRDVPFRVSDWSTITFTNNKLIYKIDDSYWTPVKDPVQLDRSVRHIISWQSVAVSAGNPVESFELPPKPALYASTSETGAVTAVLRGDDDYRFGIDTNNTVVLFEIAGIDTFPGDETKGVLNAGIYYNSVYQGTLPVSYDVDKRAPCAPVLTSSAPSFYSRKNVNVKIDAESGSTLYVAVSAPVPVTDDMPADVSSSDFDSVTADNFAVSKSGSVGLESTSESAVYYKVCAFAVDGKGNKSSVSAYGVVIDQYNYYLDASSAGGGSADGSRAHPFTSFEQCADVLKTSRYAHITVTGPVRMPPGETVFASNCAIEGRNDARLIFGAGSSVVVRSASLSVSNCVIERSGTADMRNDTDVSFIKLEHSVLALNNCEVTASFGSNGTVITADTSVVTVSDSGITSKADVYSSCISSVATKVKIKDARVSSVAATAVNFSAQGGDFELRSSSCSITGTYGR
;
A
#
# COMPACT_ATOMS: atom_id res chain seq x y z
N MET A 1 21.39 16.93 62.65
CA MET A 1 20.56 16.69 61.43
C MET A 1 20.03 15.27 61.49
N ARG A 2 18.71 15.12 61.62
CA ARG A 2 18.01 13.86 61.93
C ARG A 2 17.84 12.99 60.67
N ARG A 3 18.19 11.71 60.80
CA ARG A 3 17.75 10.60 59.93
C ARG A 3 16.23 10.58 59.82
N ARG A 4 15.68 10.40 58.62
CA ARG A 4 14.32 9.90 58.39
C ARG A 4 14.39 8.73 57.41
N ILE A 5 14.12 7.56 57.97
CA ILE A 5 13.78 6.32 57.27
C ILE A 5 12.38 6.54 56.71
N LEU A 6 12.20 6.39 55.39
CA LEU A 6 10.88 6.33 54.77
C LEU A 6 10.63 4.87 54.38
N CYS A 7 9.74 4.22 55.12
CA CYS A 7 9.19 2.92 54.78
C CYS A 7 8.34 3.05 53.51
N PHE A 8 8.77 2.42 52.41
CA PHE A 8 7.90 2.14 51.27
C PHE A 8 7.05 0.92 51.62
N ILE A 9 5.76 1.16 51.90
CA ILE A 9 4.74 0.12 51.92
C ILE A 9 4.41 -0.17 50.46
N SER A 10 4.98 -1.23 49.91
CA SER A 10 4.59 -1.80 48.63
C SER A 10 3.26 -2.56 48.81
N LEU A 11 2.15 -1.89 48.54
CA LEU A 11 0.84 -2.51 48.39
C LEU A 11 0.83 -3.30 47.07
N PHE A 12 1.01 -4.61 47.15
CA PHE A 12 0.70 -5.54 46.06
C PHE A 12 -0.83 -5.54 45.87
N PHE A 13 -1.34 -4.75 44.92
CA PHE A 13 -2.67 -4.97 44.37
C PHE A 13 -2.55 -6.06 43.29
N SER A 14 -2.66 -7.32 43.70
CA SER A 14 -3.01 -8.40 42.79
C SER A 14 -4.49 -8.26 42.43
N ALA A 15 -4.77 -7.45 41.41
CA ALA A 15 -6.07 -7.48 40.75
C ALA A 15 -6.17 -8.81 39.99
N ALA A 16 -6.82 -9.80 40.60
CA ALA A 16 -7.34 -10.93 39.86
C ALA A 16 -8.44 -10.37 38.93
N ALA A 17 -8.08 -10.11 37.67
CA ALA A 17 -9.05 -9.89 36.62
C ALA A 17 -9.82 -11.21 36.47
N ALA A 18 -11.04 -11.25 36.99
CA ALA A 18 -12.00 -12.26 36.60
C ALA A 18 -12.23 -12.07 35.10
N LEU A 19 -11.77 -13.04 34.30
CA LEU A 19 -12.11 -13.18 32.90
C LEU A 19 -13.60 -13.53 32.83
N PHE A 20 -14.46 -12.51 32.80
CA PHE A 20 -15.81 -12.68 32.28
C PHE A 20 -15.68 -12.74 30.75
N ALA A 21 -16.29 -13.74 30.12
CA ALA A 21 -16.36 -13.84 28.68
C ALA A 21 -17.43 -12.83 28.21
N ASP A 22 -17.01 -11.66 27.75
CA ASP A 22 -17.92 -10.70 27.12
C ASP A 22 -18.53 -11.31 25.85
N VAL A 23 -19.82 -11.08 25.62
CA VAL A 23 -20.48 -11.46 24.37
C VAL A 23 -19.81 -10.76 23.20
N LYS A 24 -19.39 -11.55 22.22
CA LYS A 24 -18.68 -11.05 21.06
C LYS A 24 -19.64 -10.96 19.87
N ILE A 25 -19.90 -9.74 19.43
CA ILE A 25 -20.60 -9.49 18.17
C ILE A 25 -19.62 -9.82 17.03
N LEU A 26 -19.88 -10.92 16.30
CA LEU A 26 -19.08 -11.32 15.14
C LEU A 26 -19.49 -10.55 13.88
N ASN A 27 -20.79 -10.24 13.75
CA ASN A 27 -21.34 -9.42 12.68
C ASN A 27 -22.67 -8.78 13.13
N PRO A 28 -23.00 -7.55 12.70
CA PRO A 28 -22.25 -6.62 11.84
C PRO A 28 -21.08 -5.89 12.53
N GLU A 29 -20.22 -5.28 11.71
CA GLU A 29 -19.21 -4.30 12.13
C GLU A 29 -19.68 -2.86 11.80
N PRO A 30 -19.14 -1.84 12.50
CA PRO A 30 -19.37 -0.45 12.12
C PRO A 30 -18.89 -0.14 10.70
N GLY A 31 -19.64 0.67 9.96
CA GLY A 31 -19.25 1.10 8.61
C GLY A 31 -20.42 1.21 7.63
N THR A 32 -20.09 1.25 6.34
CA THR A 32 -21.07 1.26 5.25
C THR A 32 -21.00 -0.05 4.48
N TRP A 33 -22.14 -0.73 4.36
CA TRP A 33 -22.25 -2.04 3.72
C TRP A 33 -23.20 -1.99 2.54
N ALA A 34 -22.88 -2.72 1.49
CA ALA A 34 -23.64 -2.79 0.25
C ALA A 34 -24.72 -3.88 0.25
N ASN A 35 -24.84 -4.64 1.35
CA ASN A 35 -25.90 -5.60 1.58
C ASN A 35 -26.45 -5.51 3.00
N ARG A 36 -27.67 -6.03 3.17
CA ARG A 36 -28.27 -6.29 4.47
C ARG A 36 -27.35 -7.19 5.28
N GLN A 37 -27.24 -6.89 6.56
CA GLN A 37 -26.30 -7.55 7.45
C GLN A 37 -26.96 -8.69 8.19
N VAL A 38 -26.14 -9.63 8.64
CA VAL A 38 -26.60 -10.77 9.42
C VAL A 38 -26.08 -10.65 10.85
N LEU A 39 -26.93 -10.78 11.85
CA LEU A 39 -26.52 -10.74 13.24
C LEU A 39 -25.96 -12.10 13.62
N VAL A 40 -24.70 -12.13 14.03
CA VAL A 40 -24.06 -13.32 14.61
C VAL A 40 -23.37 -12.92 15.91
N LEU A 41 -23.80 -13.55 16.99
CA LEU A 41 -23.29 -13.37 18.34
C LEU A 41 -22.64 -14.66 18.83
N ASP A 42 -21.49 -14.53 19.47
CA ASP A 42 -20.90 -15.57 20.31
C ASP A 42 -21.37 -15.32 21.76
N VAL A 43 -22.41 -16.05 22.16
CA VAL A 43 -23.09 -15.90 23.46
C VAL A 43 -22.70 -17.08 24.35
N PRO A 44 -22.18 -16.86 25.57
CA PRO A 44 -21.90 -17.94 26.50
C PRO A 44 -23.15 -18.77 26.84
N ASP A 45 -22.99 -20.09 27.01
CA ASP A 45 -24.10 -21.05 27.24
C ASP A 45 -25.06 -20.72 28.41
N ALA A 46 -24.62 -19.87 29.35
CA ALA A 46 -25.39 -19.48 30.53
C ALA A 46 -26.03 -18.08 30.42
N GLU A 47 -25.98 -17.45 29.25
CA GLU A 47 -26.49 -16.10 28.99
C GLU A 47 -27.58 -16.10 27.93
N GLU A 48 -28.51 -15.17 28.05
CA GLU A 48 -29.51 -14.86 27.03
C GLU A 48 -29.15 -13.53 26.35
N ALA A 49 -29.36 -13.42 25.06
CA ALA A 49 -29.07 -12.20 24.30
C ALA A 49 -30.32 -11.61 23.67
N PHE A 50 -30.42 -10.28 23.69
CA PHE A 50 -31.52 -9.51 23.12
C PHE A 50 -30.96 -8.38 22.26
N TYR A 51 -31.63 -8.05 21.15
CA TYR A 51 -31.19 -6.97 20.26
C TYR A 51 -32.31 -6.04 19.79
N SER A 52 -31.94 -4.82 19.42
CA SER A 52 -32.79 -3.83 18.76
C SER A 52 -32.02 -3.14 17.62
N LEU A 53 -32.72 -2.61 16.61
CA LEU A 53 -32.10 -2.01 15.41
C LEU A 53 -32.15 -0.47 15.38
N ASN A 54 -32.67 0.14 16.44
CA ASN A 54 -32.91 1.58 16.56
C ASN A 54 -32.35 2.16 17.87
N GLY A 55 -31.44 1.47 18.54
CA GLY A 55 -30.83 1.88 19.82
C GLY A 55 -31.71 1.73 21.07
N SER A 56 -32.99 1.36 20.93
CA SER A 56 -33.88 1.16 22.08
C SER A 56 -33.41 0.01 22.97
N ASN A 57 -33.82 0.02 24.25
CA ASN A 57 -33.45 -1.04 25.19
C ASN A 57 -34.07 -2.39 24.75
N PRO A 58 -33.25 -3.38 24.35
CA PRO A 58 -33.74 -4.66 23.83
C PRO A 58 -34.51 -5.50 24.83
N VAL A 59 -34.21 -5.37 26.13
CA VAL A 59 -34.90 -6.14 27.19
C VAL A 59 -36.35 -5.69 27.34
N SER A 60 -36.65 -4.41 27.06
CA SER A 60 -38.02 -3.89 27.15
C SER A 60 -38.82 -3.99 25.86
N SER A 61 -38.17 -3.91 24.70
CA SER A 61 -38.85 -3.76 23.41
C SER A 61 -38.04 -4.26 22.21
N GLY A 62 -37.12 -5.20 22.42
CA GLY A 62 -36.29 -5.81 21.37
C GLY A 62 -36.72 -7.23 21.00
N PHE A 63 -35.79 -7.94 20.38
CA PHE A 63 -35.93 -9.32 19.94
C PHE A 63 -34.98 -10.21 20.73
N ALA A 64 -35.43 -11.40 21.13
CA ALA A 64 -34.53 -12.43 21.65
C ALA A 64 -33.67 -12.96 20.51
N TYR A 65 -32.40 -13.25 20.80
CA TYR A 65 -31.46 -13.88 19.88
C TYR A 65 -31.41 -15.38 20.17
N ASP A 66 -31.92 -16.18 19.24
CA ASP A 66 -31.93 -17.65 19.28
C ASP A 66 -30.96 -18.27 18.27
N GLY A 67 -30.21 -17.44 17.55
CA GLY A 67 -29.20 -17.85 16.59
C GLY A 67 -29.01 -16.82 15.48
N PRO A 68 -28.12 -17.12 14.52
CA PRO A 68 -27.81 -16.22 13.43
C PRO A 68 -29.05 -15.77 12.65
N VAL A 69 -29.24 -14.46 12.45
CA VAL A 69 -30.46 -13.88 11.86
C VAL A 69 -30.18 -12.73 10.88
N LEU A 70 -30.84 -12.73 9.72
CA LEU A 70 -30.72 -11.64 8.75
C LEU A 70 -31.46 -10.39 9.24
N LEU A 71 -30.73 -9.27 9.32
CA LEU A 71 -31.28 -7.97 9.69
C LEU A 71 -31.82 -7.29 8.42
N ASP A 72 -33.11 -7.46 8.17
CA ASP A 72 -33.77 -7.02 6.93
C ASP A 72 -34.07 -5.51 6.90
N VAL A 73 -33.02 -4.69 7.03
CA VAL A 73 -33.10 -3.22 7.09
C VAL A 73 -32.09 -2.55 6.17
N ALA A 74 -32.46 -1.40 5.61
CA ALA A 74 -31.60 -0.55 4.78
C ALA A 74 -31.47 0.86 5.39
N GLY A 75 -30.42 1.60 5.02
CA GLY A 75 -30.13 2.92 5.58
C GLY A 75 -29.35 2.84 6.91
N PRO A 76 -29.35 3.92 7.71
CA PRO A 76 -28.69 3.96 9.01
C PRO A 76 -29.33 2.97 10.00
N VAL A 77 -28.50 2.20 10.71
CA VAL A 77 -28.91 1.22 11.71
C VAL A 77 -28.12 1.43 12.99
N GLU A 78 -28.81 1.44 14.12
CA GLU A 78 -28.22 1.48 15.45
C GLU A 78 -28.56 0.15 16.15
N LEU A 79 -27.71 -0.85 15.93
CA LEU A 79 -27.84 -2.16 16.56
C LEU A 79 -27.42 -2.06 18.01
N ARG A 80 -28.31 -2.37 18.94
CA ARG A 80 -27.98 -2.52 20.37
C ARG A 80 -28.21 -3.95 20.79
N VAL A 81 -27.24 -4.56 21.47
CA VAL A 81 -27.26 -5.93 21.98
C VAL A 81 -27.06 -5.89 23.48
N ILE A 82 -27.98 -6.49 24.23
CA ILE A 82 -27.87 -6.68 25.67
C ILE A 82 -27.85 -8.17 25.95
N THR A 83 -26.94 -8.63 26.81
CA THR A 83 -27.01 -9.99 27.36
C THR A 83 -27.31 -10.00 28.83
N THR A 84 -28.02 -11.04 29.26
CA THR A 84 -28.49 -11.22 30.64
C THR A 84 -28.11 -12.59 31.17
N LYS A 85 -27.78 -12.65 32.45
CA LYS A 85 -27.60 -13.87 33.23
C LYS A 85 -28.44 -13.77 34.49
N ASP A 86 -29.33 -14.74 34.70
CA ASP A 86 -30.25 -14.75 35.85
C ASP A 86 -30.98 -13.39 36.01
N ASP A 87 -31.59 -12.91 34.91
CA ASP A 87 -32.28 -11.61 34.79
C ASP A 87 -31.42 -10.35 35.05
N THR A 88 -30.10 -10.51 35.21
CA THR A 88 -29.16 -9.40 35.40
C THR A 88 -28.45 -9.10 34.10
N VAL A 89 -28.44 -7.84 33.67
CA VAL A 89 -27.65 -7.40 32.50
C VAL A 89 -26.16 -7.61 32.77
N VAL A 90 -25.51 -8.37 31.90
CA VAL A 90 -24.07 -8.65 31.97
C VAL A 90 -23.29 -7.96 30.84
N SER A 91 -23.93 -7.64 29.71
CA SER A 91 -23.33 -6.80 28.66
C SER A 91 -24.36 -5.88 27.98
N ASP A 92 -23.91 -4.73 27.48
CA ASP A 92 -24.71 -3.77 26.70
C ASP A 92 -23.80 -3.11 25.66
N THR A 93 -23.98 -3.46 24.40
CA THR A 93 -23.10 -3.06 23.29
C THR A 93 -23.89 -2.46 22.15
N THR A 94 -23.39 -1.37 21.57
CA THR A 94 -23.99 -0.72 20.40
C THR A 94 -23.05 -0.75 19.20
N VAL A 95 -23.58 -1.11 18.03
CA VAL A 95 -22.90 -1.09 16.74
C VAL A 95 -23.71 -0.20 15.78
N VAL A 96 -23.06 0.82 15.23
CA VAL A 96 -23.69 1.75 14.28
C VAL A 96 -23.14 1.49 12.88
N TYR A 97 -24.02 1.24 11.92
CA TYR A 97 -23.65 1.02 10.52
C TYR A 97 -24.71 1.57 9.56
N THR A 98 -24.39 1.64 8.28
CA THR A 98 -25.32 2.06 7.23
C THR A 98 -25.34 1.04 6.11
N VAL A 99 -26.53 0.68 5.64
CA VAL A 99 -26.70 -0.20 4.48
C VAL A 99 -27.08 0.64 3.26
N THR A 100 -26.20 0.66 2.26
CA THR A 100 -26.38 1.35 0.97
C THR A 100 -26.27 0.33 -0.15
N PRO A 101 -27.39 -0.30 -0.58
CA PRO A 101 -27.35 -1.40 -1.56
C PRO A 101 -26.60 -1.04 -2.84
N ALA A 102 -25.69 -1.92 -3.26
CA ALA A 102 -24.94 -1.78 -4.50
C ALA A 102 -24.69 -3.16 -5.13
N VAL A 103 -24.48 -3.17 -6.45
CA VAL A 103 -24.17 -4.38 -7.23
C VAL A 103 -22.86 -4.15 -7.97
N PRO A 104 -21.91 -5.11 -7.95
CA PRO A 104 -20.68 -5.01 -8.73
C PRO A 104 -20.94 -4.82 -10.23
N ALA A 105 -20.06 -4.11 -10.92
CA ALA A 105 -20.15 -3.94 -12.38
C ALA A 105 -19.87 -5.24 -13.15
N ASP A 106 -19.01 -6.11 -12.61
CA ASP A 106 -18.71 -7.42 -13.18
C ASP A 106 -19.86 -8.41 -12.90
N SER A 107 -20.36 -9.08 -13.95
CA SER A 107 -21.52 -9.96 -13.84
C SER A 107 -21.25 -11.25 -13.05
N GLY A 108 -19.99 -11.74 -13.10
CA GLY A 108 -19.54 -12.86 -12.29
C GLY A 108 -19.54 -12.50 -10.80
N ALA A 109 -18.98 -11.35 -10.46
CA ALA A 109 -19.04 -10.78 -9.12
C ALA A 109 -20.47 -10.55 -8.64
N ALA A 110 -21.35 -9.97 -9.47
CA ALA A 110 -22.74 -9.74 -9.11
C ALA A 110 -23.47 -11.04 -8.75
N SER A 111 -23.33 -12.08 -9.59
CA SER A 111 -23.95 -13.39 -9.34
C SER A 111 -23.44 -14.05 -8.06
N PHE A 112 -22.13 -13.91 -7.78
CA PHE A 112 -21.53 -14.39 -6.54
C PHE A 112 -22.10 -13.64 -5.32
N ILE A 113 -22.13 -12.30 -5.36
CA ILE A 113 -22.66 -11.47 -4.27
C ILE A 113 -24.12 -11.81 -3.97
N ASP A 114 -24.96 -11.95 -5.00
CA ASP A 114 -26.36 -12.35 -4.83
C ASP A 114 -26.46 -13.69 -4.10
N SER A 115 -25.61 -14.66 -4.44
CA SER A 115 -25.63 -15.98 -3.79
C SER A 115 -25.23 -15.95 -2.31
N VAL A 116 -24.16 -15.22 -1.96
CA VAL A 116 -23.59 -15.23 -0.60
C VAL A 116 -24.31 -14.29 0.35
N THR A 117 -25.01 -13.28 -0.18
CA THR A 117 -25.74 -12.29 0.64
C THR A 117 -27.23 -12.57 0.77
N ALA A 118 -27.81 -13.49 -0.03
CA ALA A 118 -29.23 -13.83 0.01
C ALA A 118 -29.74 -14.23 1.40
N GLN A 119 -28.94 -15.02 2.13
CA GLN A 119 -29.23 -15.41 3.53
C GLN A 119 -28.24 -14.76 4.52
N GLY A 120 -27.19 -14.10 4.03
CA GLY A 120 -26.09 -13.58 4.84
C GLY A 120 -25.07 -14.65 5.28
N PHE A 121 -25.29 -15.93 4.94
CA PHE A 121 -24.39 -17.04 5.27
C PHE A 121 -24.09 -17.92 4.05
N VAL A 122 -22.93 -18.55 4.08
CA VAL A 122 -22.54 -19.64 3.18
C VAL A 122 -22.00 -20.79 4.00
N ASP A 123 -22.47 -22.00 3.74
CA ASP A 123 -21.93 -23.20 4.38
C ASP A 123 -20.67 -23.67 3.65
N TYR A 124 -19.63 -23.97 4.42
CA TYR A 124 -18.37 -24.50 3.94
C TYR A 124 -18.03 -25.78 4.68
N THR A 125 -17.74 -26.85 3.95
CA THR A 125 -17.25 -28.10 4.52
C THR A 125 -15.74 -28.17 4.34
N ALA A 126 -15.00 -28.52 5.39
CA ALA A 126 -13.55 -28.70 5.36
C ALA A 126 -13.11 -29.54 4.14
N GLY A 127 -12.07 -29.10 3.41
CA GLY A 127 -11.61 -29.75 2.19
C GLY A 127 -12.36 -29.36 0.91
N ALA A 128 -13.51 -28.68 1.00
CA ALA A 128 -14.16 -28.09 -0.16
C ALA A 128 -13.37 -26.87 -0.67
N SER A 129 -13.65 -26.43 -1.90
CA SER A 129 -13.14 -25.16 -2.45
C SER A 129 -14.27 -24.14 -2.43
N PHE A 130 -13.99 -22.93 -1.93
CA PHE A 130 -14.86 -21.76 -2.02
C PHE A 130 -14.20 -20.75 -2.96
N SER A 131 -14.87 -20.40 -4.06
CA SER A 131 -14.29 -19.55 -5.10
C SER A 131 -14.81 -18.13 -5.00
N ILE A 132 -13.92 -17.18 -4.74
CA ILE A 132 -14.20 -15.74 -4.77
C ILE A 132 -13.79 -15.21 -6.16
N PRO A 133 -14.64 -14.46 -6.88
CA PRO A 133 -14.33 -13.90 -8.19
C PRO A 133 -13.02 -13.09 -8.18
N PRO A 134 -12.13 -13.24 -9.19
CA PRO A 134 -10.85 -12.48 -9.26
C PRO A 134 -11.02 -10.96 -9.38
N SER A 135 -12.20 -10.50 -9.79
CA SER A 135 -12.60 -9.08 -9.83
C SER A 135 -12.85 -8.48 -8.44
N LEU A 136 -12.94 -9.32 -7.39
CA LEU A 136 -13.14 -8.91 -6.01
C LEU A 136 -11.87 -9.15 -5.19
N SER A 137 -11.74 -8.40 -4.09
CA SER A 137 -10.79 -8.70 -3.00
C SER A 137 -11.56 -9.07 -1.74
N TYR A 138 -10.97 -9.89 -0.85
CA TYR A 138 -11.62 -10.37 0.38
C TYR A 138 -10.75 -10.18 1.63
N SER A 139 -11.40 -10.12 2.80
CA SER A 139 -10.76 -10.13 4.13
C SER A 139 -11.67 -10.81 5.17
N PHE A 140 -11.10 -11.40 6.23
CA PHE A 140 -11.86 -12.19 7.22
C PHE A 140 -12.13 -11.47 8.57
N GLY A 141 -12.66 -10.25 8.52
CA GLY A 141 -13.34 -9.64 9.68
C GLY A 141 -12.46 -9.25 10.87
N ARG A 142 -11.19 -8.92 10.63
CA ARG A 142 -10.34 -8.26 11.63
C ARG A 142 -9.78 -6.95 11.11
N GLN A 143 -9.76 -5.97 11.98
CA GLN A 143 -9.16 -4.67 11.74
C GLN A 143 -7.65 -4.67 12.10
N PRO A 144 -6.81 -3.89 11.39
CA PRO A 144 -7.12 -3.21 10.12
C PRO A 144 -7.33 -4.22 8.99
N GLU A 145 -8.31 -3.99 8.11
CA GLU A 145 -8.61 -4.93 7.02
C GLU A 145 -7.38 -5.17 6.12
N SER A 146 -7.02 -6.44 5.94
CA SER A 146 -5.97 -6.86 5.00
C SER A 146 -6.63 -7.65 3.88
N TYR A 147 -6.71 -7.02 2.69
CA TYR A 147 -7.41 -7.58 1.55
C TYR A 147 -6.48 -8.44 0.69
N MET A 148 -7.00 -9.60 0.29
CA MET A 148 -6.37 -10.52 -0.65
C MET A 148 -7.18 -10.57 -1.94
N GLY A 149 -6.52 -10.75 -3.09
CA GLY A 149 -7.20 -10.91 -4.37
C GLY A 149 -8.05 -12.18 -4.42
N GLY A 150 -9.21 -12.12 -5.07
CA GLY A 150 -10.13 -13.23 -5.20
C GLY A 150 -9.53 -14.46 -5.89
N GLY A 151 -9.94 -15.63 -5.44
CA GLY A 151 -9.54 -16.92 -5.96
C GLY A 151 -10.19 -18.06 -5.18
N SER A 152 -9.72 -19.29 -5.39
CA SER A 152 -10.13 -20.44 -4.59
C SER A 152 -9.49 -20.36 -3.20
N VAL A 153 -10.32 -20.34 -2.16
CA VAL A 153 -9.91 -20.47 -0.75
C VAL A 153 -10.39 -21.82 -0.20
N SER A 154 -9.51 -22.50 0.54
CA SER A 154 -9.81 -23.78 1.17
C SER A 154 -8.82 -24.10 2.29
N TYR A 155 -9.17 -25.05 3.15
CA TYR A 155 -8.27 -25.70 4.10
C TYR A 155 -8.51 -27.22 4.12
N ALA A 156 -7.63 -27.95 4.81
CA ALA A 156 -7.58 -29.42 4.74
C ALA A 156 -8.86 -30.10 5.26
N ALA A 157 -9.23 -31.23 4.62
CA ALA A 157 -10.45 -31.99 4.94
C ALA A 157 -10.47 -32.56 6.37
N ASN A 158 -9.31 -32.83 6.95
CA ASN A 158 -9.18 -33.33 8.32
C ASN A 158 -9.34 -32.22 9.39
N CYS A 159 -9.62 -30.96 8.99
CA CYS A 159 -9.87 -29.90 9.94
C CYS A 159 -11.17 -30.16 10.73
N ILE A 160 -11.05 -30.27 12.05
CA ILE A 160 -12.17 -30.56 12.96
C ILE A 160 -12.71 -29.30 13.65
N LEU A 161 -12.19 -28.12 13.32
CA LEU A 161 -12.60 -26.86 13.91
C LEU A 161 -13.85 -26.32 13.20
N ALA A 162 -14.98 -26.23 13.93
CA ALA A 162 -16.20 -25.59 13.45
C ALA A 162 -16.23 -24.11 13.87
N ARG A 163 -16.48 -23.19 12.94
CA ARG A 163 -16.42 -21.74 13.18
C ARG A 163 -17.35 -20.96 12.26
N ASP A 164 -17.82 -19.82 12.76
CA ASP A 164 -18.37 -18.76 11.93
C ASP A 164 -17.26 -17.76 11.60
N VAL A 165 -16.98 -17.58 10.32
CA VAL A 165 -15.91 -16.71 9.81
C VAL A 165 -16.54 -15.53 9.07
N PRO A 166 -16.49 -14.31 9.62
CA PRO A 166 -16.95 -13.13 8.89
C PRO A 166 -16.07 -12.88 7.67
N CYS A 167 -16.70 -12.66 6.51
CA CYS A 167 -16.02 -12.40 5.26
C CYS A 167 -16.52 -11.08 4.66
N THR A 168 -15.61 -10.17 4.39
CA THR A 168 -15.87 -8.94 3.66
C THR A 168 -15.24 -9.02 2.29
N VAL A 169 -16.02 -8.73 1.25
CA VAL A 169 -15.55 -8.64 -0.15
C VAL A 169 -15.79 -7.24 -0.70
N THR A 170 -14.92 -6.78 -1.59
CA THR A 170 -14.99 -5.45 -2.21
C THR A 170 -14.53 -5.46 -3.66
N ASP A 171 -15.12 -4.59 -4.48
CA ASP A 171 -14.68 -4.25 -5.83
C ASP A 171 -13.83 -2.96 -5.87
N GLY A 172 -13.47 -2.43 -4.69
CA GLY A 172 -12.79 -1.15 -4.52
C GLY A 172 -13.72 0.05 -4.38
N THR A 173 -15.02 -0.10 -4.68
CA THR A 173 -16.03 0.97 -4.56
C THR A 173 -17.00 0.69 -3.41
N ALA A 174 -17.53 -0.52 -3.33
CA ALA A 174 -18.49 -0.97 -2.35
C ALA A 174 -17.97 -2.18 -1.56
N LYS A 175 -18.54 -2.42 -0.37
CA LYS A 175 -18.18 -3.53 0.52
C LYS A 175 -19.39 -4.38 0.83
N TRP A 176 -19.32 -5.67 0.55
CA TRP A 176 -20.32 -6.65 0.94
C TRP A 176 -19.78 -7.53 2.06
N ARG A 177 -20.64 -7.92 2.99
CA ARG A 177 -20.23 -8.71 4.17
C ARG A 177 -21.23 -9.82 4.45
N PHE A 178 -20.70 -11.01 4.67
CA PHE A 178 -21.46 -12.24 4.95
C PHE A 178 -20.63 -13.14 5.88
N ILE A 179 -21.20 -14.26 6.30
CA ILE A 179 -20.55 -15.22 7.20
C ILE A 179 -20.31 -16.54 6.46
N ILE A 180 -19.11 -17.10 6.59
CA ILE A 180 -18.83 -18.47 6.18
C ILE A 180 -18.97 -19.36 7.41
N ARG A 181 -19.94 -20.28 7.38
CA ARG A 181 -20.13 -21.29 8.41
C ARG A 181 -19.30 -22.51 8.06
N ALA A 182 -18.15 -22.63 8.69
CA ALA A 182 -17.17 -23.66 8.46
C ALA A 182 -17.47 -24.90 9.32
N PHE A 183 -17.66 -26.04 8.67
CA PHE A 183 -17.94 -27.33 9.29
C PHE A 183 -16.85 -28.36 8.98
N PRO A 184 -16.54 -29.27 9.91
CA PRO A 184 -15.70 -30.44 9.66
C PRO A 184 -16.23 -31.31 8.52
N SER A 185 -15.34 -31.93 7.76
CA SER A 185 -15.75 -32.92 6.76
C SER A 185 -16.25 -34.19 7.46
N GLN A 186 -17.39 -34.71 7.03
CA GLN A 186 -17.90 -35.96 7.59
C GLN A 186 -17.15 -37.14 6.97
N THR A 187 -16.15 -37.67 7.67
CA THR A 187 -15.49 -38.94 7.32
C THR A 187 -15.94 -40.04 8.26
N GLY A 188 -16.91 -40.85 7.82
CA GLY A 188 -17.43 -41.99 8.60
C GLY A 188 -18.33 -41.55 9.76
N THR A 189 -19.63 -41.81 9.62
CA THR A 189 -20.59 -41.61 10.71
C THR A 189 -20.68 -42.90 11.52
N PHE A 190 -20.41 -42.85 12.82
CA PHE A 190 -20.52 -44.01 13.68
C PHE A 190 -21.69 -43.84 14.63
N THR A 191 -22.51 -44.89 14.74
CA THR A 191 -23.47 -45.00 15.83
C THR A 191 -22.68 -45.22 17.11
N ARG A 192 -23.01 -44.46 18.17
CA ARG A 192 -22.45 -44.72 19.50
C ARG A 192 -22.67 -46.18 19.86
N ARG A 193 -21.63 -46.85 20.34
CA ARG A 193 -21.76 -48.23 20.80
C ARG A 193 -22.67 -48.22 22.03
N ASP A 194 -23.74 -49.02 21.97
CA ASP A 194 -24.64 -49.17 23.11
C ASP A 194 -23.92 -49.95 24.21
N VAL A 195 -23.64 -49.27 25.32
CA VAL A 195 -23.01 -49.84 26.50
C VAL A 195 -23.80 -49.40 27.74
N PRO A 196 -23.98 -50.27 28.74
CA PRO A 196 -24.79 -49.97 29.93
C PRO A 196 -24.04 -49.09 30.96
N PHE A 197 -23.15 -48.22 30.49
CA PHE A 197 -22.39 -47.29 31.31
C PHE A 197 -22.00 -46.03 30.51
N ARG A 198 -21.59 -44.98 31.21
CA ARG A 198 -21.03 -43.74 30.64
C ARG A 198 -19.69 -43.45 31.28
N VAL A 199 -18.72 -43.01 30.49
CA VAL A 199 -17.48 -42.40 30.98
C VAL A 199 -17.65 -40.88 30.93
N SER A 200 -17.30 -40.20 32.02
CA SER A 200 -17.57 -38.75 32.16
C SER A 200 -16.34 -37.89 31.82
N ASP A 201 -15.18 -38.30 32.32
CA ASP A 201 -13.97 -37.47 32.40
C ASP A 201 -12.70 -38.33 32.48
N TRP A 202 -12.63 -39.38 31.66
CA TRP A 202 -11.62 -40.45 31.67
C TRP A 202 -11.78 -41.45 32.83
N SER A 203 -11.83 -40.97 34.07
CA SER A 203 -11.76 -41.83 35.26
C SER A 203 -13.14 -42.19 35.84
N THR A 204 -14.17 -41.38 35.63
CA THR A 204 -15.48 -41.60 36.23
C THR A 204 -16.40 -42.45 35.36
N ILE A 205 -16.79 -43.62 35.86
CA ILE A 205 -17.77 -44.52 35.23
C ILE A 205 -19.11 -44.47 35.97
N THR A 206 -20.20 -44.27 35.22
CA THR A 206 -21.57 -44.32 35.75
C THR A 206 -22.37 -45.41 35.03
N PHE A 207 -22.89 -46.39 35.75
CA PHE A 207 -23.73 -47.46 35.18
C PHE A 207 -25.17 -46.98 34.95
N THR A 208 -25.75 -47.31 33.80
CA THR A 208 -27.03 -46.72 33.35
C THR A 208 -28.21 -47.70 33.39
N ASN A 209 -27.97 -48.99 33.60
CA ASN A 209 -29.03 -50.01 33.58
C ASN A 209 -29.13 -50.77 34.91
N ASN A 210 -30.23 -50.57 35.63
CA ASN A 210 -30.49 -51.19 36.94
C ASN A 210 -30.92 -52.67 36.89
N LYS A 211 -31.13 -53.24 35.70
CA LYS A 211 -31.46 -54.67 35.50
C LYS A 211 -30.21 -55.54 35.33
N LEU A 212 -29.03 -54.93 35.36
CA LEU A 212 -27.75 -55.61 35.19
C LEU A 212 -26.93 -55.59 36.48
N ILE A 213 -26.03 -56.55 36.60
CA ILE A 213 -24.93 -56.56 37.56
C ILE A 213 -23.62 -56.41 36.80
N TYR A 214 -22.66 -55.74 37.44
CA TYR A 214 -21.41 -55.32 36.83
C TYR A 214 -20.22 -55.84 37.64
N LYS A 215 -19.14 -56.14 36.94
CA LYS A 215 -17.81 -56.30 37.53
C LYS A 215 -16.79 -55.49 36.74
N ILE A 216 -15.79 -54.98 37.44
CA ILE A 216 -14.61 -54.34 36.85
C ILE A 216 -13.42 -55.25 37.14
N ASP A 217 -12.69 -55.66 36.11
CA ASP A 217 -11.57 -56.59 36.21
C ASP A 217 -11.97 -57.89 36.96
N ASP A 218 -11.18 -58.30 37.95
CA ASP A 218 -11.40 -59.50 38.76
C ASP A 218 -12.25 -59.25 40.03
N SER A 219 -12.96 -58.11 40.10
CA SER A 219 -13.84 -57.82 41.23
C SER A 219 -15.11 -58.68 41.25
N TYR A 220 -15.74 -58.74 42.42
CA TYR A 220 -17.03 -59.41 42.58
C TYR A 220 -18.15 -58.69 41.81
N TRP A 221 -19.10 -59.46 41.29
CA TRP A 221 -20.32 -58.93 40.68
C TRP A 221 -21.11 -58.08 41.68
N THR A 222 -21.50 -56.88 41.25
CA THR A 222 -22.26 -55.94 42.08
C THR A 222 -23.42 -55.30 41.31
N PRO A 223 -24.54 -54.97 41.98
CA PRO A 223 -25.60 -54.15 41.38
C PRO A 223 -25.08 -52.73 41.08
N VAL A 224 -25.89 -51.92 40.39
CA VAL A 224 -25.57 -50.50 40.11
C VAL A 224 -25.06 -49.79 41.37
N LYS A 225 -23.90 -49.15 41.25
CA LYS A 225 -23.23 -48.37 42.30
C LYS A 225 -23.29 -46.88 41.97
N ASP A 226 -23.00 -46.07 42.98
CA ASP A 226 -22.52 -44.70 42.80
C ASP A 226 -21.35 -44.65 41.78
N PRO A 227 -21.10 -43.50 41.13
CA PRO A 227 -20.03 -43.37 40.15
C PRO A 227 -18.69 -43.93 40.64
N VAL A 228 -18.05 -44.76 39.80
CA VAL A 228 -16.80 -45.46 40.14
C VAL A 228 -15.62 -44.70 39.54
N GLN A 229 -14.58 -44.46 40.34
CA GLN A 229 -13.32 -43.89 39.88
C GLN A 229 -12.34 -44.99 39.46
N LEU A 230 -11.75 -44.85 38.28
CA LEU A 230 -10.76 -45.77 37.70
C LEU A 230 -9.42 -45.09 37.48
N ASP A 231 -8.34 -45.82 37.71
CA ASP A 231 -6.99 -45.40 37.31
C ASP A 231 -6.75 -45.71 35.82
N ARG A 232 -6.87 -44.70 34.97
CA ARG A 232 -6.65 -44.84 33.53
C ARG A 232 -5.17 -44.87 33.11
N SER A 233 -4.24 -45.13 34.03
CA SER A 233 -2.85 -45.49 33.69
C SER A 233 -2.72 -46.93 33.19
N VAL A 234 -3.70 -47.79 33.50
CA VAL A 234 -3.76 -49.20 33.11
C VAL A 234 -5.05 -49.52 32.34
N ARG A 235 -5.09 -50.71 31.77
CA ARG A 235 -6.27 -51.29 31.13
C ARG A 235 -7.25 -51.77 32.19
N HIS A 236 -8.54 -51.57 31.94
CA HIS A 236 -9.64 -52.16 32.71
C HIS A 236 -10.62 -52.92 31.81
N ILE A 237 -11.31 -53.91 32.34
CA ILE A 237 -12.39 -54.64 31.66
C ILE A 237 -13.68 -54.46 32.46
N ILE A 238 -14.68 -53.82 31.86
CA ILE A 238 -16.03 -53.76 32.42
C ILE A 238 -16.81 -54.94 31.85
N SER A 239 -17.37 -55.80 32.71
CA SER A 239 -18.28 -56.86 32.29
C SER A 239 -19.66 -56.69 32.91
N TRP A 240 -20.71 -57.05 32.17
CA TRP A 240 -22.10 -57.01 32.64
C TRP A 240 -22.86 -58.27 32.28
N GLN A 241 -23.88 -58.59 33.09
CA GLN A 241 -24.84 -59.66 32.85
C GLN A 241 -26.18 -59.35 33.54
N SER A 242 -27.23 -60.09 33.21
CA SER A 242 -28.55 -59.98 33.85
C SER A 242 -28.48 -60.22 35.36
N VAL A 243 -29.23 -59.43 36.12
CA VAL A 243 -29.40 -59.59 37.59
C VAL A 243 -30.09 -60.91 37.97
N ALA A 244 -30.84 -61.52 37.04
CA ALA A 244 -31.39 -62.86 37.22
C ALA A 244 -30.26 -63.89 37.03
N VAL A 245 -29.46 -64.10 38.08
CA VAL A 245 -28.28 -64.98 38.06
C VAL A 245 -28.71 -66.42 37.78
N SER A 246 -28.36 -66.94 36.60
CA SER A 246 -28.41 -68.37 36.27
C SER A 246 -27.08 -68.83 35.69
N ALA A 247 -26.69 -70.08 35.97
CA ALA A 247 -25.49 -70.67 35.41
C ALA A 247 -25.59 -70.70 33.88
N GLY A 248 -24.65 -70.05 33.18
CA GLY A 248 -24.65 -69.94 31.72
C GLY A 248 -25.22 -68.63 31.16
N ASN A 249 -25.51 -67.62 31.98
CA ASN A 249 -25.85 -66.30 31.47
C ASN A 249 -24.72 -65.76 30.57
N PRO A 250 -25.05 -65.18 29.39
CA PRO A 250 -24.06 -64.52 28.55
C PRO A 250 -23.47 -63.34 29.31
N VAL A 251 -22.14 -63.29 29.36
CA VAL A 251 -21.38 -62.17 29.92
C VAL A 251 -20.89 -61.33 28.76
N GLU A 252 -21.30 -60.07 28.72
CA GLU A 252 -20.76 -59.08 27.80
C GLU A 252 -19.64 -58.30 28.49
N SER A 253 -18.71 -57.78 27.69
CA SER A 253 -17.61 -56.98 28.21
C SER A 253 -17.19 -55.87 27.25
N PHE A 254 -16.58 -54.84 27.84
CA PHE A 254 -15.96 -53.73 27.14
C PHE A 254 -14.60 -53.45 27.77
N GLU A 255 -13.59 -53.36 26.93
CA GLU A 255 -12.24 -52.99 27.35
C GLU A 255 -12.10 -51.47 27.39
N LEU A 256 -11.56 -50.96 28.49
CA LEU A 256 -11.14 -49.59 28.66
C LEU A 256 -9.61 -49.53 28.68
N PRO A 257 -8.95 -49.14 27.58
CA PRO A 257 -7.50 -49.04 27.56
C PRO A 257 -6.97 -47.86 28.39
N PRO A 258 -5.66 -47.81 28.65
CA PRO A 258 -5.02 -46.65 29.26
C PRO A 258 -5.30 -45.37 28.47
N LYS A 259 -5.34 -44.23 29.16
CA LYS A 259 -5.49 -42.91 28.54
C LYS A 259 -4.39 -42.69 27.48
N PRO A 260 -4.72 -42.32 26.24
CA PRO A 260 -3.73 -42.13 25.20
C PRO A 260 -2.95 -40.84 25.44
N ALA A 261 -1.72 -40.79 24.93
CA ALA A 261 -0.95 -39.56 24.85
C ALA A 261 -1.35 -38.76 23.61
N LEU A 262 -1.50 -37.44 23.75
CA LEU A 262 -1.73 -36.53 22.63
C LEU A 262 -0.39 -36.03 22.09
N TYR A 263 -0.19 -36.12 20.78
CA TYR A 263 0.93 -35.49 20.09
C TYR A 263 0.40 -34.52 19.04
N ALA A 264 0.84 -33.27 19.09
CA ALA A 264 0.50 -32.24 18.12
C ALA A 264 1.75 -31.72 17.43
N SER A 265 1.65 -31.46 16.14
CA SER A 265 2.71 -30.86 15.32
C SER A 265 2.14 -29.75 14.45
N THR A 266 2.92 -28.69 14.24
CA THR A 266 2.55 -27.55 13.40
C THR A 266 3.28 -27.62 12.06
N SER A 267 2.57 -27.40 10.96
CA SER A 267 3.15 -27.30 9.61
C SER A 267 3.80 -25.94 9.36
N GLU A 268 4.49 -25.80 8.22
CA GLU A 268 4.99 -24.50 7.74
C GLU A 268 3.87 -23.46 7.52
N THR A 269 2.66 -23.92 7.18
CA THR A 269 1.48 -23.06 7.00
C THR A 269 0.79 -22.70 8.32
N GLY A 270 1.37 -23.07 9.47
CA GLY A 270 0.79 -22.87 10.79
C GLY A 270 -0.32 -23.86 11.16
N ALA A 271 -0.77 -24.72 10.25
CA ALA A 271 -1.82 -25.71 10.51
C ALA A 271 -1.33 -26.73 11.55
N VAL A 272 -2.20 -27.10 12.48
CA VAL A 272 -1.89 -28.06 13.55
C VAL A 272 -2.48 -29.42 13.20
N THR A 273 -1.68 -30.46 13.33
CA THR A 273 -2.12 -31.85 13.22
C THR A 273 -1.92 -32.53 14.56
N ALA A 274 -2.99 -33.11 15.10
CA ALA A 274 -2.99 -33.85 16.35
C ALA A 274 -3.30 -35.33 16.12
N VAL A 275 -2.52 -36.19 16.77
CA VAL A 275 -2.63 -37.65 16.73
C VAL A 275 -2.60 -38.22 18.15
N LEU A 276 -3.28 -39.34 18.34
CA LEU A 276 -3.31 -40.08 19.61
C LEU A 276 -2.27 -41.21 19.55
N ARG A 277 -1.47 -41.36 20.60
CA ARG A 277 -0.55 -42.49 20.80
C ARG A 277 -1.08 -43.36 21.94
N GLY A 278 -1.42 -44.60 21.61
CA GLY A 278 -2.03 -45.56 22.53
C GLY A 278 -2.55 -46.74 21.72
N ASP A 279 -3.74 -47.20 22.04
CA ASP A 279 -4.46 -48.20 21.25
C ASP A 279 -4.95 -47.62 19.91
N ASP A 280 -4.91 -48.44 18.84
CA ASP A 280 -5.22 -48.03 17.47
C ASP A 280 -6.71 -47.74 17.24
N ASP A 281 -7.61 -48.09 18.18
CA ASP A 281 -9.04 -47.80 18.08
C ASP A 281 -9.44 -46.43 18.67
N TYR A 282 -8.49 -45.65 19.19
CA TYR A 282 -8.75 -44.30 19.68
C TYR A 282 -9.02 -43.33 18.53
N ARG A 283 -10.08 -42.53 18.64
CA ARG A 283 -10.47 -41.51 17.65
C ARG A 283 -10.82 -40.19 18.34
N PHE A 284 -10.54 -39.09 17.66
CA PHE A 284 -11.15 -37.81 17.97
C PHE A 284 -12.61 -37.85 17.53
N GLY A 285 -13.52 -37.22 18.27
CA GLY A 285 -14.94 -37.23 17.95
C GLY A 285 -15.59 -35.88 18.13
N ILE A 286 -16.47 -35.56 17.18
CA ILE A 286 -17.32 -34.38 17.18
C ILE A 286 -18.75 -34.87 17.36
N ASP A 287 -19.41 -34.43 18.43
CA ASP A 287 -20.79 -34.78 18.71
C ASP A 287 -21.72 -33.95 17.82
N THR A 288 -22.65 -34.61 17.14
CA THR A 288 -23.64 -33.97 16.27
C THR A 288 -25.02 -34.49 16.64
N ASN A 289 -25.73 -33.84 17.58
CA ASN A 289 -27.09 -34.06 18.08
C ASN A 289 -27.54 -35.51 18.44
N ASN A 290 -27.17 -36.56 17.69
CA ASN A 290 -27.38 -37.99 17.93
C ASN A 290 -26.28 -38.91 17.34
N THR A 291 -25.35 -38.40 16.53
CA THR A 291 -24.25 -39.17 15.90
C THR A 291 -22.90 -38.59 16.29
N VAL A 292 -21.84 -39.39 16.19
CA VAL A 292 -20.48 -38.89 16.38
C VAL A 292 -19.70 -39.13 15.09
N VAL A 293 -19.09 -38.07 14.58
CA VAL A 293 -18.12 -38.17 13.48
C VAL A 293 -16.75 -38.40 14.10
N LEU A 294 -16.07 -39.46 13.68
CA LEU A 294 -14.80 -39.89 14.25
C LEU A 294 -13.65 -39.63 13.28
N PHE A 295 -12.55 -39.12 13.82
CA PHE A 295 -11.34 -38.80 13.08
C PHE A 295 -10.15 -39.53 13.70
N GLU A 296 -9.35 -40.17 12.86
CA GLU A 296 -8.06 -40.72 13.28
C GLU A 296 -7.05 -39.62 13.58
N ILE A 297 -7.09 -38.55 12.78
CA ILE A 297 -6.22 -37.39 12.86
C ILE A 297 -7.08 -36.14 12.98
N ALA A 298 -6.79 -35.32 13.99
CA ALA A 298 -7.43 -34.02 14.17
C ALA A 298 -6.58 -32.93 13.53
N GLY A 299 -7.04 -32.36 12.42
CA GLY A 299 -6.49 -31.14 11.85
C GLY A 299 -7.12 -29.91 12.50
N ILE A 300 -6.33 -28.85 12.66
CA ILE A 300 -6.80 -27.52 13.01
C ILE A 300 -6.16 -26.54 12.04
N ASP A 301 -6.99 -25.88 11.24
CA ASP A 301 -6.55 -24.98 10.19
C ASP A 301 -7.56 -23.86 9.95
N THR A 302 -7.20 -22.88 9.13
CA THR A 302 -8.11 -21.83 8.66
C THR A 302 -7.86 -21.42 7.21
N PHE A 303 -8.73 -20.59 6.66
CA PHE A 303 -8.63 -20.05 5.30
C PHE A 303 -7.36 -19.19 5.11
N PRO A 304 -6.77 -19.16 3.90
CA PRO A 304 -5.81 -18.12 3.55
C PRO A 304 -6.40 -16.73 3.81
N GLY A 305 -5.70 -15.86 4.54
CA GLY A 305 -6.20 -14.55 4.94
C GLY A 305 -6.91 -14.47 6.29
N ASP A 306 -7.15 -15.61 6.96
CA ASP A 306 -7.72 -15.66 8.32
C ASP A 306 -6.65 -16.02 9.37
N GLU A 307 -6.97 -15.76 10.63
CA GLU A 307 -6.17 -16.13 11.78
C GLU A 307 -7.05 -16.61 12.95
N THR A 308 -6.60 -17.64 13.66
CA THR A 308 -7.30 -18.21 14.81
C THR A 308 -6.36 -18.82 15.82
N LYS A 309 -6.67 -18.65 17.10
CA LYS A 309 -5.88 -19.20 18.21
C LYS A 309 -6.78 -19.60 19.37
N GLY A 310 -6.37 -20.62 20.10
CA GLY A 310 -7.10 -21.09 21.26
C GLY A 310 -6.71 -22.49 21.70
N VAL A 311 -7.60 -23.10 22.48
CA VAL A 311 -7.48 -24.49 22.93
C VAL A 311 -8.75 -25.23 22.53
N LEU A 312 -8.61 -26.21 21.65
CA LEU A 312 -9.69 -27.12 21.28
C LEU A 312 -9.74 -28.27 22.29
N ASN A 313 -10.83 -28.39 23.05
CA ASN A 313 -11.06 -29.55 23.91
C ASN A 313 -11.68 -30.69 23.08
N ALA A 314 -10.84 -31.46 22.40
CA ALA A 314 -11.31 -32.51 21.50
C ALA A 314 -11.87 -33.70 22.30
N GLY A 315 -13.10 -34.13 21.99
CA GLY A 315 -13.68 -35.34 22.55
C GLY A 315 -12.96 -36.58 22.03
N ILE A 316 -12.65 -37.53 22.90
CA ILE A 316 -11.96 -38.76 22.56
C ILE A 316 -12.87 -39.96 22.77
N TYR A 317 -12.86 -40.85 21.79
CA TYR A 317 -13.66 -42.05 21.76
C TYR A 317 -12.75 -43.26 21.58
N TYR A 318 -13.11 -44.36 22.24
CA TYR A 318 -12.50 -45.67 22.04
C TYR A 318 -13.59 -46.63 21.63
N ASN A 319 -13.45 -47.32 20.50
CA ASN A 319 -14.47 -48.25 20.01
C ASN A 319 -15.90 -47.65 20.03
N SER A 320 -16.03 -46.39 19.60
CA SER A 320 -17.27 -45.58 19.59
C SER A 320 -17.92 -45.31 20.96
N VAL A 321 -17.20 -45.50 22.06
CA VAL A 321 -17.61 -45.10 23.42
C VAL A 321 -16.80 -43.88 23.85
N TYR A 322 -17.49 -42.81 24.25
CA TYR A 322 -16.85 -41.59 24.76
C TYR A 322 -15.97 -41.89 25.97
N GLN A 323 -14.80 -41.29 26.05
CA GLN A 323 -13.84 -41.48 27.13
C GLN A 323 -13.62 -40.20 27.94
N GLY A 324 -13.52 -39.04 27.27
CA GLY A 324 -13.21 -37.76 27.88
C GLY A 324 -12.70 -36.77 26.83
N THR A 325 -12.15 -35.63 27.26
CA THR A 325 -11.53 -34.65 26.35
C THR A 325 -10.01 -34.59 26.49
N LEU A 326 -9.32 -34.16 25.42
CA LEU A 326 -7.91 -33.76 25.45
C LEU A 326 -7.76 -32.35 24.85
N PRO A 327 -7.01 -31.45 25.52
CA PRO A 327 -6.80 -30.10 25.01
C PRO A 327 -5.74 -30.07 23.90
N VAL A 328 -6.07 -29.47 22.76
CA VAL A 328 -5.15 -29.20 21.65
C VAL A 328 -4.99 -27.68 21.54
N SER A 329 -3.82 -27.15 21.91
CA SER A 329 -3.53 -25.72 21.72
C SER A 329 -3.16 -25.44 20.26
N TYR A 330 -3.63 -24.32 19.72
CA TYR A 330 -3.35 -23.90 18.35
C TYR A 330 -3.22 -22.39 18.23
N ASP A 331 -2.41 -21.95 17.26
CA ASP A 331 -2.18 -20.57 16.87
C ASP A 331 -1.87 -20.55 15.36
N VAL A 332 -2.93 -20.55 14.56
CA VAL A 332 -2.89 -20.62 13.09
C VAL A 332 -3.12 -19.23 12.55
N ASP A 333 -2.10 -18.64 11.91
CA ASP A 333 -2.16 -17.30 11.35
C ASP A 333 -1.74 -17.32 9.89
N LYS A 334 -2.72 -17.16 9.00
CA LYS A 334 -2.53 -17.06 7.55
C LYS A 334 -2.93 -15.67 7.03
N ARG A 335 -3.09 -14.69 7.92
CA ARG A 335 -3.49 -13.34 7.57
C ARG A 335 -2.24 -12.56 7.21
N ALA A 336 -2.18 -12.08 5.97
CA ALA A 336 -1.11 -11.18 5.57
C ALA A 336 -1.23 -9.83 6.31
N PRO A 337 -0.09 -9.17 6.65
CA PRO A 337 -0.13 -7.80 7.13
C PRO A 337 -0.69 -6.86 6.05
N CYS A 338 -1.19 -5.69 6.45
CA CYS A 338 -1.65 -4.67 5.51
C CYS A 338 -0.54 -4.26 4.53
N ALA A 339 -0.92 -3.99 3.28
CA ALA A 339 -0.01 -3.46 2.27
C ALA A 339 0.60 -2.13 2.76
N PRO A 340 1.92 -1.89 2.57
CA PRO A 340 2.52 -0.64 2.98
C PRO A 340 1.88 0.57 2.30
N VAL A 341 1.74 1.67 3.02
CA VAL A 341 1.23 2.93 2.49
C VAL A 341 2.41 3.79 2.05
N LEU A 342 2.44 4.19 0.77
CA LEU A 342 3.46 5.05 0.19
C LEU A 342 2.94 6.48 0.14
N THR A 343 3.62 7.38 0.85
CA THR A 343 3.31 8.82 0.86
C THR A 343 4.47 9.59 0.25
N SER A 344 4.22 10.28 -0.86
CA SER A 344 5.25 11.04 -1.58
C SER A 344 5.27 12.51 -1.16
N SER A 345 6.46 13.12 -1.18
CA SER A 345 6.61 14.58 -1.11
C SER A 345 6.29 15.29 -2.43
N ALA A 346 6.14 14.56 -3.53
CA ALA A 346 5.76 15.13 -4.81
C ALA A 346 4.23 15.37 -4.87
N PRO A 347 3.77 16.53 -5.36
CA PRO A 347 2.35 16.84 -5.45
C PRO A 347 1.64 16.08 -6.59
N SER A 348 2.39 15.54 -7.56
CA SER A 348 1.87 14.83 -8.73
C SER A 348 2.88 13.80 -9.24
N PHE A 349 2.58 13.15 -10.37
CA PHE A 349 3.45 12.20 -11.06
C PHE A 349 4.77 12.82 -11.55
N TYR A 350 4.82 14.13 -11.75
CA TYR A 350 5.98 14.84 -12.26
C TYR A 350 6.48 15.86 -11.21
N SER A 351 7.77 15.83 -10.92
CA SER A 351 8.38 16.63 -9.85
C SER A 351 9.58 17.44 -10.35
N ARG A 352 9.58 18.73 -9.99
CA ARG A 352 10.71 19.66 -10.18
C ARG A 352 11.76 19.59 -9.08
N LYS A 353 11.57 18.72 -8.09
CA LYS A 353 12.43 18.60 -6.91
C LYS A 353 12.74 17.13 -6.63
N ASN A 354 13.80 16.88 -5.88
CA ASN A 354 14.04 15.56 -5.29
C ASN A 354 12.79 15.13 -4.51
N VAL A 355 12.50 13.84 -4.56
CA VAL A 355 11.29 13.26 -3.99
C VAL A 355 11.66 12.35 -2.84
N ASN A 356 11.00 12.53 -1.70
CA ASN A 356 11.09 11.58 -0.60
C ASN A 356 9.78 10.80 -0.50
N VAL A 357 9.87 9.48 -0.55
CA VAL A 357 8.73 8.57 -0.39
C VAL A 357 8.81 7.96 0.99
N LYS A 358 7.88 8.35 1.87
CA LYS A 358 7.67 7.72 3.18
C LYS A 358 6.86 6.44 3.00
N ILE A 359 7.27 5.37 3.67
CA ILE A 359 6.69 4.04 3.55
C ILE A 359 6.32 3.56 4.94
N ASP A 360 5.02 3.54 5.22
CA ASP A 360 4.47 3.09 6.49
C ASP A 360 3.96 1.64 6.35
N ALA A 361 4.35 0.76 7.28
CA ALA A 361 3.92 -0.64 7.31
C ALA A 361 3.24 -0.95 8.66
N GLU A 362 2.49 -2.05 8.70
CA GLU A 362 1.86 -2.52 9.93
C GLU A 362 2.90 -2.77 11.04
N SER A 363 2.54 -2.42 12.28
CA SER A 363 3.43 -2.57 13.42
C SER A 363 3.77 -4.03 13.68
N GLY A 364 5.06 -4.34 13.84
CA GLY A 364 5.54 -5.70 14.05
C GLY A 364 5.87 -6.47 12.77
N SER A 365 5.62 -5.88 11.60
CA SER A 365 6.05 -6.44 10.31
C SER A 365 7.43 -5.93 9.89
N THR A 366 8.16 -6.75 9.15
CA THR A 366 9.40 -6.38 8.46
C THR A 366 9.08 -5.78 7.10
N LEU A 367 9.55 -4.56 6.85
CA LEU A 367 9.34 -3.84 5.61
C LEU A 367 10.42 -4.18 4.57
N TYR A 368 10.00 -4.53 3.36
CA TYR A 368 10.85 -4.76 2.20
C TYR A 368 10.56 -3.71 1.12
N VAL A 369 11.60 -3.10 0.57
CA VAL A 369 11.50 -2.03 -0.43
C VAL A 369 12.43 -2.32 -1.60
N ALA A 370 11.96 -2.08 -2.81
CA ALA A 370 12.74 -2.09 -4.03
C ALA A 370 12.55 -0.76 -4.78
N VAL A 371 13.63 -0.27 -5.39
CA VAL A 371 13.62 0.95 -6.19
C VAL A 371 14.24 0.60 -7.55
N SER A 372 13.59 1.01 -8.64
CA SER A 372 14.16 0.82 -9.98
C SER A 372 15.43 1.65 -10.14
N ALA A 373 16.27 1.27 -11.11
CA ALA A 373 17.24 2.22 -11.64
C ALA A 373 16.51 3.44 -12.24
N PRO A 374 17.12 4.64 -12.26
CA PRO A 374 16.55 5.78 -12.96
C PRO A 374 16.42 5.45 -14.45
N VAL A 375 15.21 5.61 -14.99
CA VAL A 375 14.93 5.41 -16.41
C VAL A 375 14.85 6.79 -17.08
N PRO A 376 15.75 7.13 -18.02
CA PRO A 376 15.69 8.41 -18.70
C PRO A 376 14.39 8.59 -19.48
N VAL A 377 13.77 9.77 -19.37
CA VAL A 377 12.67 10.19 -20.24
C VAL A 377 13.28 10.78 -21.50
N THR A 378 12.98 10.20 -22.66
CA THR A 378 13.58 10.58 -23.94
C THR A 378 12.60 11.36 -24.83
N ASP A 379 13.12 12.04 -25.83
CA ASP A 379 12.30 12.81 -26.79
C ASP A 379 11.35 11.94 -27.63
N ASP A 380 11.63 10.63 -27.75
CA ASP A 380 10.79 9.64 -28.42
C ASP A 380 9.51 9.32 -27.63
N MET A 381 9.47 9.63 -26.33
CA MET A 381 8.27 9.48 -25.51
C MET A 381 7.26 10.60 -25.78
N PRO A 382 5.96 10.38 -25.46
CA PRO A 382 4.95 11.44 -25.49
C PRO A 382 5.37 12.65 -24.66
N ALA A 383 4.86 13.83 -25.03
CA ALA A 383 5.10 15.06 -24.28
C ALA A 383 4.50 15.02 -22.87
N ASP A 384 3.33 14.39 -22.75
CA ASP A 384 2.61 14.15 -21.51
C ASP A 384 2.78 12.70 -21.10
N VAL A 385 3.88 12.42 -20.38
CA VAL A 385 4.16 11.08 -19.89
C VAL A 385 3.28 10.77 -18.69
N SER A 386 2.73 9.57 -18.72
CA SER A 386 1.83 9.01 -17.71
C SER A 386 2.47 7.79 -17.05
N SER A 387 1.86 7.28 -15.98
CA SER A 387 2.34 6.06 -15.33
C SER A 387 2.37 4.84 -16.27
N SER A 388 1.41 4.75 -17.20
CA SER A 388 1.32 3.61 -18.15
C SER A 388 2.47 3.56 -19.15
N ASP A 389 3.12 4.68 -19.44
CA ASP A 389 4.30 4.71 -20.31
C ASP A 389 5.50 3.97 -19.68
N PHE A 390 5.42 3.68 -18.37
CA PHE A 390 6.45 3.00 -17.60
C PHE A 390 6.00 1.65 -17.02
N ASP A 391 4.93 1.04 -17.54
CA ASP A 391 4.43 -0.25 -17.06
C ASP A 391 5.47 -1.39 -17.17
N SER A 392 6.36 -1.30 -18.16
CA SER A 392 7.48 -2.23 -18.35
C SER A 392 8.60 -2.08 -17.32
N VAL A 393 8.64 -0.97 -16.59
CA VAL A 393 9.66 -0.73 -15.56
C VAL A 393 9.34 -1.56 -14.33
N THR A 394 10.31 -2.36 -13.88
CA THR A 394 10.19 -3.19 -12.69
C THR A 394 11.12 -2.73 -11.57
N ALA A 395 10.77 -3.10 -10.34
CA ALA A 395 11.55 -2.83 -9.14
C ALA A 395 11.47 -4.10 -8.28
N ASP A 396 12.32 -5.08 -8.62
CA ASP A 396 12.20 -6.46 -8.10
C ASP A 396 13.29 -6.81 -7.08
N ASN A 397 14.32 -5.97 -6.94
CA ASN A 397 15.41 -6.20 -6.00
C ASN A 397 15.06 -5.69 -4.60
N PHE A 398 14.20 -6.44 -3.90
CA PHE A 398 13.71 -6.08 -2.58
C PHE A 398 14.77 -6.27 -1.49
N ALA A 399 14.95 -5.24 -0.67
CA ALA A 399 15.81 -5.27 0.51
C ALA A 399 15.03 -4.83 1.76
N VAL A 400 15.45 -5.33 2.92
CA VAL A 400 14.87 -4.93 4.22
C VAL A 400 15.16 -3.45 4.46
N SER A 401 14.11 -2.65 4.67
CA SER A 401 14.22 -1.22 4.94
C SER A 401 14.22 -0.94 6.44
N LYS A 402 15.19 -0.14 6.90
CA LYS A 402 15.29 0.34 8.30
C LYS A 402 14.81 1.78 8.49
N SER A 403 14.80 2.56 7.42
CA SER A 403 14.49 4.00 7.45
C SER A 403 13.00 4.29 7.30
N GLY A 404 12.23 3.38 6.69
CA GLY A 404 10.84 3.65 6.29
C GLY A 404 10.71 4.80 5.29
N SER A 405 11.79 5.14 4.57
CA SER A 405 11.81 6.25 3.62
C SER A 405 12.85 6.04 2.53
N VAL A 406 12.52 6.47 1.31
CA VAL A 406 13.39 6.43 0.12
C VAL A 406 13.53 7.84 -0.45
N GLY A 407 14.78 8.30 -0.60
CA GLY A 407 15.10 9.51 -1.34
C GLY A 407 15.35 9.20 -2.82
N LEU A 408 14.69 9.93 -3.70
CA LEU A 408 14.81 9.85 -5.15
C LEU A 408 15.34 11.20 -5.64
N GLU A 409 16.41 11.14 -6.44
CA GLU A 409 17.12 12.35 -6.88
C GLU A 409 17.21 12.41 -8.39
N SER A 410 17.37 13.62 -8.92
CA SER A 410 17.75 13.80 -10.31
C SER A 410 19.21 13.37 -10.49
N THR A 411 19.45 12.27 -11.21
CA THR A 411 20.79 11.71 -11.41
C THR A 411 21.52 12.25 -12.64
N SER A 412 20.85 13.06 -13.47
CA SER A 412 21.42 13.65 -14.67
C SER A 412 20.74 14.98 -15.00
N GLU A 413 21.24 15.68 -16.01
CA GLU A 413 20.56 16.86 -16.58
C GLU A 413 19.26 16.49 -17.32
N SER A 414 18.94 15.19 -17.47
CA SER A 414 17.71 14.72 -18.10
C SER A 414 16.64 14.36 -17.06
N ALA A 415 15.38 14.44 -17.48
CA ALA A 415 14.27 13.89 -16.71
C ALA A 415 14.44 12.37 -16.51
N VAL A 416 14.16 11.86 -15.31
CA VAL A 416 14.27 10.44 -14.97
C VAL A 416 13.03 9.94 -14.26
N TYR A 417 12.59 8.73 -14.61
CA TYR A 417 11.52 8.01 -13.93
C TYR A 417 12.06 7.03 -12.90
N TYR A 418 11.37 6.95 -11.76
CA TYR A 418 11.57 5.95 -10.73
C TYR A 418 10.29 5.20 -10.42
N LYS A 419 10.43 3.89 -10.17
CA LYS A 419 9.40 3.04 -9.56
C LYS A 419 9.87 2.57 -8.19
N VAL A 420 9.03 2.76 -7.18
CA VAL A 420 9.23 2.27 -5.82
C VAL A 420 8.17 1.21 -5.54
N CYS A 421 8.60 0.02 -5.14
CA CYS A 421 7.72 -1.07 -4.72
C CYS A 421 8.01 -1.44 -3.26
N ALA A 422 6.97 -1.75 -2.49
CA ALA A 422 7.13 -2.17 -1.10
C ALA A 422 6.12 -3.25 -0.70
N PHE A 423 6.52 -4.16 0.18
CA PHE A 423 5.64 -5.10 0.86
C PHE A 423 6.12 -5.33 2.31
N ALA A 424 5.23 -5.86 3.15
CA ALA A 424 5.49 -6.20 4.54
C ALA A 424 5.42 -7.71 4.76
N VAL A 425 6.21 -8.21 5.72
CA VAL A 425 6.18 -9.61 6.18
C VAL A 425 6.01 -9.64 7.69
N ASP A 426 5.02 -10.37 8.20
CA ASP A 426 4.78 -10.48 9.64
C ASP A 426 5.73 -11.49 10.33
N GLY A 427 5.55 -11.70 11.64
CA GLY A 427 6.34 -12.67 12.41
C GLY A 427 6.08 -14.14 12.08
N LYS A 428 5.02 -14.44 11.32
CA LYS A 428 4.64 -15.79 10.87
C LYS A 428 5.10 -16.07 9.44
N GLY A 429 5.61 -15.05 8.74
CA GLY A 429 6.09 -15.14 7.37
C GLY A 429 5.03 -14.82 6.33
N ASN A 430 3.83 -14.37 6.72
CA ASN A 430 2.80 -13.97 5.78
C ASN A 430 3.21 -12.65 5.10
N LYS A 431 2.99 -12.57 3.79
CA LYS A 431 3.43 -11.45 2.95
C LYS A 431 2.23 -10.63 2.48
N SER A 432 2.29 -9.31 2.65
CA SER A 432 1.30 -8.37 2.11
C SER A 432 1.30 -8.35 0.58
N SER A 433 0.25 -7.78 -0.02
CA SER A 433 0.33 -7.32 -1.41
C SER A 433 1.41 -6.25 -1.57
N VAL A 434 1.89 -6.08 -2.80
CA VAL A 434 2.92 -5.09 -3.14
C VAL A 434 2.25 -3.76 -3.44
N SER A 435 2.63 -2.72 -2.72
CA SER A 435 2.28 -1.35 -3.05
C SER A 435 3.33 -0.75 -3.97
N ALA A 436 2.91 0.04 -4.96
CA ALA A 436 3.79 0.64 -5.94
C ALA A 436 3.55 2.15 -6.07
N TYR A 437 4.61 2.90 -6.34
CA TYR A 437 4.60 4.33 -6.61
C TYR A 437 5.55 4.65 -7.76
N GLY A 438 5.15 5.53 -8.66
CA GLY A 438 5.95 5.99 -9.80
C GLY A 438 6.05 7.51 -9.82
N VAL A 439 7.20 8.04 -10.21
CA VAL A 439 7.42 9.49 -10.34
C VAL A 439 8.49 9.82 -11.37
N VAL A 440 8.27 10.90 -12.12
CA VAL A 440 9.28 11.54 -12.97
C VAL A 440 9.90 12.71 -12.22
N ILE A 441 11.22 12.78 -12.20
CA ILE A 441 11.99 13.87 -11.59
C ILE A 441 12.75 14.60 -12.68
N ASP A 442 12.47 15.89 -12.84
CA ASP A 442 13.09 16.76 -13.84
C ASP A 442 13.33 18.16 -13.27
N GLN A 443 14.55 18.38 -12.77
CA GLN A 443 14.93 19.64 -12.14
C GLN A 443 15.40 20.70 -13.12
N TYR A 444 15.79 20.27 -14.33
CA TYR A 444 16.66 21.06 -15.18
C TYR A 444 16.05 21.42 -16.53
N ASN A 445 15.11 20.64 -17.06
CA ASN A 445 14.60 20.86 -18.43
C ASN A 445 13.30 21.66 -18.43
N TYR A 446 13.30 22.75 -19.18
CA TYR A 446 12.19 23.67 -19.32
C TYR A 446 11.89 23.88 -20.80
N TYR A 447 10.61 23.93 -21.15
CA TYR A 447 10.16 24.11 -22.52
C TYR A 447 9.42 25.43 -22.63
N LEU A 448 9.70 26.17 -23.70
CA LEU A 448 9.15 27.48 -23.98
C LEU A 448 8.62 27.52 -25.41
N ASP A 449 7.30 27.65 -25.54
CA ASP A 449 6.57 27.73 -26.80
C ASP A 449 5.45 28.77 -26.66
N ALA A 450 5.70 29.97 -27.20
CA ALA A 450 4.75 31.08 -27.16
C ALA A 450 3.49 30.83 -28.00
N SER A 451 3.50 29.83 -28.89
CA SER A 451 2.34 29.44 -29.70
C SER A 451 1.46 28.40 -29.03
N SER A 452 1.92 27.81 -27.92
CA SER A 452 1.15 26.79 -27.20
C SER A 452 -0.11 27.37 -26.56
N ALA A 453 -1.24 26.67 -26.72
CA ALA A 453 -2.56 27.13 -26.28
C ALA A 453 -2.79 27.00 -24.75
N GLY A 454 -1.81 26.49 -23.99
CA GLY A 454 -1.96 26.04 -22.60
C GLY A 454 -1.66 27.07 -21.49
N GLY A 455 -1.71 28.37 -21.79
CA GLY A 455 -1.14 29.43 -20.93
C GLY A 455 -1.65 29.54 -19.48
N GLY A 456 -2.72 28.85 -19.09
CA GLY A 456 -3.26 28.89 -17.73
C GLY A 456 -2.62 27.93 -16.71
N SER A 457 -1.86 26.92 -17.17
CA SER A 457 -1.30 25.85 -16.32
C SER A 457 0.15 25.49 -16.68
N ALA A 458 0.90 26.41 -17.30
CA ALA A 458 2.27 26.19 -17.71
C ALA A 458 3.21 25.98 -16.50
N ASP A 459 3.90 24.83 -16.47
CA ASP A 459 4.91 24.48 -15.46
C ASP A 459 6.30 24.26 -16.08
N GLY A 460 6.43 24.60 -17.36
CA GLY A 460 7.64 24.48 -18.16
C GLY A 460 7.96 23.04 -18.57
N SER A 461 7.09 22.06 -18.29
CA SER A 461 7.27 20.68 -18.77
C SER A 461 7.02 20.61 -20.28
N ARG A 462 7.32 19.47 -20.91
CA ARG A 462 7.07 19.27 -22.34
C ARG A 462 5.56 19.28 -22.67
N ALA A 463 4.72 18.79 -21.75
CA ALA A 463 3.26 18.80 -21.88
C ALA A 463 2.67 20.19 -21.66
N HIS A 464 3.26 20.97 -20.75
CA HIS A 464 2.80 22.30 -20.35
C HIS A 464 3.95 23.32 -20.42
N PRO A 465 4.46 23.61 -21.63
CA PRO A 465 5.56 24.54 -21.81
C PRO A 465 5.15 25.94 -21.34
N PHE A 466 6.14 26.72 -20.94
CA PHE A 466 5.96 28.16 -20.77
C PHE A 466 5.54 28.80 -22.10
N THR A 467 4.70 29.83 -22.03
CA THR A 467 4.23 30.62 -23.18
C THR A 467 4.93 31.97 -23.28
N SER A 468 5.74 32.33 -22.28
CA SER A 468 6.47 33.60 -22.21
C SER A 468 7.77 33.45 -21.44
N PHE A 469 8.78 34.24 -21.77
CA PHE A 469 10.07 34.16 -21.09
C PHE A 469 9.99 34.67 -19.63
N GLU A 470 9.01 35.52 -19.32
CA GLU A 470 8.71 35.99 -17.97
C GLU A 470 8.39 34.83 -17.02
N GLN A 471 7.76 33.75 -17.50
CA GLN A 471 7.50 32.56 -16.70
C GLN A 471 8.79 31.80 -16.34
N CYS A 472 9.88 31.96 -17.11
CA CYS A 472 11.19 31.42 -16.79
C CYS A 472 11.91 32.21 -15.69
N ALA A 473 11.43 33.40 -15.30
CA ALA A 473 12.15 34.29 -14.40
C ALA A 473 12.43 33.68 -13.03
N ASP A 474 11.50 32.88 -12.49
CA ASP A 474 11.70 32.21 -11.21
C ASP A 474 12.67 31.04 -11.33
N VAL A 475 12.58 30.27 -12.43
CA VAL A 475 13.54 29.20 -12.74
C VAL A 475 14.96 29.74 -12.76
N LEU A 476 15.20 30.85 -13.45
CA LEU A 476 16.52 31.48 -13.54
C LEU A 476 17.06 32.02 -12.21
N LYS A 477 16.19 32.25 -11.21
CA LYS A 477 16.57 32.70 -9.86
C LYS A 477 16.81 31.55 -8.89
N THR A 478 16.03 30.47 -9.00
CA THR A 478 16.02 29.40 -7.99
C THR A 478 16.84 28.18 -8.39
N SER A 479 17.06 27.97 -9.67
CA SER A 479 17.75 26.78 -10.17
C SER A 479 19.26 27.01 -10.25
N ARG A 480 20.04 25.98 -9.90
CA ARG A 480 21.50 25.97 -10.09
C ARG A 480 21.87 25.92 -11.57
N TYR A 481 21.05 25.23 -12.35
CA TYR A 481 21.17 25.08 -13.78
C TYR A 481 19.78 25.01 -14.41
N ALA A 482 19.61 25.59 -15.60
CA ALA A 482 18.39 25.47 -16.39
C ALA A 482 18.72 25.23 -17.87
N HIS A 483 18.16 24.17 -18.42
CA HIS A 483 18.16 23.87 -19.85
C HIS A 483 16.80 24.26 -20.43
N ILE A 484 16.76 25.30 -21.26
CA ILE A 484 15.54 25.87 -21.83
C ILE A 484 15.48 25.54 -23.31
N THR A 485 14.54 24.69 -23.69
CA THR A 485 14.21 24.42 -25.09
C THR A 485 13.22 25.47 -25.59
N VAL A 486 13.59 26.21 -26.62
CA VAL A 486 12.76 27.26 -27.23
C VAL A 486 12.21 26.78 -28.56
N THR A 487 10.89 26.89 -28.73
CA THR A 487 10.19 26.54 -29.98
C THR A 487 9.55 27.79 -30.57
N GLY A 488 9.85 28.06 -31.84
CA GLY A 488 9.27 29.19 -32.56
C GLY A 488 9.68 30.57 -32.00
N PRO A 489 8.95 31.64 -32.38
CA PRO A 489 9.27 33.00 -31.97
C PRO A 489 8.79 33.31 -30.55
N VAL A 490 9.72 33.71 -29.69
CA VAL A 490 9.48 34.10 -28.30
C VAL A 490 9.93 35.53 -28.09
N ARG A 491 9.06 36.35 -27.50
CA ARG A 491 9.39 37.72 -27.10
C ARG A 491 10.07 37.71 -25.74
N MET A 492 11.16 38.45 -25.65
CA MET A 492 11.90 38.67 -24.41
C MET A 492 11.30 39.87 -23.66
N PRO A 493 11.34 39.87 -22.32
CA PRO A 493 10.79 40.94 -21.51
C PRO A 493 11.45 42.30 -21.83
N PRO A 494 10.73 43.41 -21.63
CA PRO A 494 11.34 44.75 -21.68
C PRO A 494 12.37 44.92 -20.54
N GLY A 495 13.45 45.65 -20.81
CA GLY A 495 14.52 45.89 -19.84
C GLY A 495 15.59 44.79 -19.79
N GLU A 496 16.36 44.76 -18.70
CA GLU A 496 17.46 43.80 -18.51
C GLU A 496 16.94 42.42 -18.09
N THR A 497 17.26 41.39 -18.87
CA THR A 497 17.08 39.98 -18.49
C THR A 497 18.38 39.45 -17.88
N VAL A 498 18.37 39.15 -16.58
CA VAL A 498 19.57 38.73 -15.84
C VAL A 498 19.66 37.21 -15.74
N PHE A 499 20.76 36.64 -16.24
CA PHE A 499 21.17 35.26 -16.02
C PHE A 499 22.24 35.22 -14.93
N ALA A 500 21.82 34.88 -13.71
CA ALA A 500 22.69 34.75 -12.53
C ALA A 500 23.00 33.29 -12.16
N SER A 501 22.40 32.34 -12.88
CA SER A 501 22.64 30.90 -12.76
C SER A 501 23.03 30.33 -14.12
N ASN A 502 23.69 29.17 -14.12
CA ASN A 502 24.10 28.52 -15.35
C ASN A 502 22.86 28.18 -16.19
N CYS A 503 22.89 28.49 -17.48
CA CYS A 503 21.77 28.26 -18.37
C CYS A 503 22.24 27.83 -19.75
N ALA A 504 21.52 26.87 -20.32
CA ALA A 504 21.62 26.50 -21.72
C ALA A 504 20.28 26.77 -22.39
N ILE A 505 20.29 27.44 -23.53
CA ILE A 505 19.12 27.67 -24.37
C ILE A 505 19.34 26.91 -25.68
N GLU A 506 18.45 25.98 -25.98
CA GLU A 506 18.47 25.20 -27.23
C GLU A 506 17.26 25.54 -28.08
N GLY A 507 17.50 25.95 -29.32
CA GLY A 507 16.45 26.25 -30.28
C GLY A 507 15.96 25.03 -31.06
N ARG A 508 14.64 24.90 -31.22
CA ARG A 508 13.97 23.95 -32.11
C ARG A 508 12.91 24.67 -32.96
N ASN A 509 12.62 24.13 -34.15
CA ASN A 509 11.54 24.59 -35.04
C ASN A 509 11.45 26.12 -35.22
N ASP A 510 12.49 26.73 -35.82
CA ASP A 510 12.59 28.19 -36.03
C ASP A 510 12.55 28.99 -34.71
N ALA A 511 13.36 28.58 -33.73
CA ALA A 511 13.49 29.29 -32.45
C ALA A 511 14.04 30.70 -32.65
N ARG A 512 13.24 31.71 -32.28
CA ARG A 512 13.64 33.14 -32.34
C ARG A 512 13.48 33.80 -30.99
N LEU A 513 14.54 34.41 -30.47
CA LEU A 513 14.48 35.27 -29.30
C LEU A 513 14.37 36.73 -29.77
N ILE A 514 13.20 37.33 -29.59
CA ILE A 514 12.86 38.65 -30.12
C ILE A 514 12.90 39.69 -28.99
N PHE A 515 13.86 40.59 -29.08
CA PHE A 515 14.10 41.67 -28.13
C PHE A 515 13.55 42.99 -28.65
N GLY A 516 12.68 43.62 -27.86
CA GLY A 516 12.12 44.93 -28.14
C GLY A 516 13.13 46.07 -27.90
N ALA A 517 12.70 47.29 -28.21
CA ALA A 517 13.45 48.50 -27.90
C ALA A 517 13.63 48.61 -26.38
N GLY A 518 14.88 48.55 -25.92
CA GLY A 518 15.25 48.62 -24.49
C GLY A 518 15.39 47.27 -23.79
N SER A 519 15.13 46.16 -24.47
CA SER A 519 15.44 44.82 -23.95
C SER A 519 16.92 44.49 -24.13
N SER A 520 17.51 43.88 -23.11
CA SER A 520 18.91 43.44 -23.10
C SER A 520 19.11 42.20 -22.23
N VAL A 521 20.28 41.58 -22.35
CA VAL A 521 20.71 40.41 -21.57
C VAL A 521 21.92 40.78 -20.73
N VAL A 522 21.90 40.40 -19.47
CA VAL A 522 23.07 40.48 -18.58
C VAL A 522 23.37 39.10 -18.05
N VAL A 523 24.58 38.59 -18.26
CA VAL A 523 25.06 37.35 -17.65
C VAL A 523 26.05 37.73 -16.55
N ARG A 524 25.75 37.36 -15.31
CA ARG A 524 26.53 37.76 -14.13
C ARG A 524 27.00 36.54 -13.35
N SER A 525 28.33 36.35 -13.31
CA SER A 525 28.96 35.23 -12.58
C SER A 525 28.38 33.86 -12.93
N ALA A 526 27.98 33.68 -14.19
CA ALA A 526 27.29 32.48 -14.68
C ALA A 526 27.73 32.13 -16.11
N SER A 527 27.35 30.92 -16.56
CA SER A 527 27.49 30.52 -17.95
C SER A 527 26.15 30.57 -18.69
N LEU A 528 26.12 31.21 -19.85
CA LEU A 528 25.02 31.14 -20.80
C LEU A 528 25.51 30.48 -22.10
N SER A 529 24.95 29.33 -22.44
CA SER A 529 25.11 28.71 -23.76
C SER A 529 23.83 28.88 -24.56
N VAL A 530 23.91 29.34 -25.79
CA VAL A 530 22.78 29.41 -26.71
C VAL A 530 23.14 28.67 -27.99
N SER A 531 22.26 27.77 -28.41
CA SER A 531 22.42 27.00 -29.64
C SER A 531 21.16 27.01 -30.50
N ASN A 532 21.34 26.95 -31.83
CA ASN A 532 20.26 26.76 -32.80
C ASN A 532 19.15 27.84 -32.76
N CYS A 533 19.49 29.07 -32.37
CA CYS A 533 18.54 30.18 -32.21
C CYS A 533 18.86 31.34 -33.16
N VAL A 534 17.80 32.01 -33.64
CA VAL A 534 17.90 33.38 -34.16
C VAL A 534 17.65 34.35 -33.01
N ILE A 535 18.51 35.34 -32.82
CA ILE A 535 18.45 36.33 -31.74
C ILE A 535 18.32 37.70 -32.40
N GLU A 536 17.14 38.31 -32.30
CA GLU A 536 16.80 39.54 -33.01
C GLU A 536 16.54 40.67 -32.01
N ARG A 537 17.27 41.78 -32.14
CA ARG A 537 16.97 43.02 -31.41
C ARG A 537 16.54 44.11 -32.37
N SER A 538 15.33 44.61 -32.18
CA SER A 538 14.78 45.72 -32.97
C SER A 538 15.22 47.08 -32.43
N GLY A 539 15.55 48.00 -33.32
CA GLY A 539 15.75 49.42 -33.02
C GLY A 539 14.55 50.24 -33.47
N THR A 540 14.13 51.23 -32.69
CA THR A 540 13.10 52.20 -33.10
C THR A 540 13.71 53.59 -33.29
N ALA A 541 13.05 54.41 -34.12
CA ALA A 541 13.47 55.79 -34.40
C ALA A 541 13.53 56.70 -33.14
N ASP A 542 12.83 56.31 -32.07
CA ASP A 542 12.79 57.03 -30.78
C ASP A 542 14.05 56.84 -29.91
N MET A 543 14.98 55.95 -30.29
CA MET A 543 16.21 55.65 -29.53
C MET A 543 17.44 56.48 -29.94
N ARG A 544 17.25 57.64 -30.60
CA ARG A 544 18.36 58.51 -31.04
C ARG A 544 19.16 59.14 -29.90
N ASN A 545 18.59 59.18 -28.68
CA ASN A 545 19.20 59.80 -27.50
C ASN A 545 19.86 58.78 -26.54
N ASP A 546 19.86 57.49 -26.89
CA ASP A 546 20.41 56.43 -26.04
C ASP A 546 21.94 56.41 -26.20
N THR A 547 22.66 56.81 -25.14
CA THR A 547 24.12 56.83 -25.10
C THR A 547 24.61 55.47 -24.61
N ASP A 548 25.37 54.76 -25.46
CA ASP A 548 26.02 53.46 -25.20
C ASP A 548 25.09 52.32 -24.75
N VAL A 549 24.36 51.74 -25.70
CA VAL A 549 23.49 50.57 -25.46
C VAL A 549 24.24 49.27 -25.70
N SER A 550 24.46 48.49 -24.64
CA SER A 550 24.91 47.08 -24.74
C SER A 550 23.72 46.14 -24.87
N PHE A 551 23.73 45.24 -25.85
CA PHE A 551 22.67 44.24 -25.99
C PHE A 551 22.88 43.03 -25.07
N ILE A 552 24.06 42.41 -25.12
CA ILE A 552 24.46 41.28 -24.28
C ILE A 552 25.66 41.72 -23.45
N LYS A 553 25.50 41.82 -22.13
CA LYS A 553 26.53 42.23 -21.19
C LYS A 553 27.03 41.04 -20.38
N LEU A 554 28.34 40.86 -20.29
CA LEU A 554 28.99 39.81 -19.50
C LEU A 554 29.81 40.42 -18.37
N GLU A 555 29.48 40.02 -17.14
CA GLU A 555 30.13 40.45 -15.90
C GLU A 555 30.72 39.21 -15.19
N HIS A 556 32.01 38.93 -15.41
CA HIS A 556 32.69 37.74 -14.90
C HIS A 556 32.02 36.42 -15.31
N SER A 557 31.68 36.29 -16.60
CA SER A 557 30.76 35.27 -17.10
C SER A 557 31.30 34.52 -18.32
N VAL A 558 30.59 33.47 -18.71
CA VAL A 558 30.86 32.70 -19.93
C VAL A 558 29.65 32.81 -20.86
N LEU A 559 29.90 33.18 -22.12
CA LEU A 559 28.92 33.14 -23.20
C LEU A 559 29.42 32.19 -24.30
N ALA A 560 28.57 31.25 -24.69
CA ALA A 560 28.79 30.41 -25.86
C ALA A 560 27.60 30.53 -26.83
N LEU A 561 27.87 30.93 -28.06
CA LEU A 561 26.91 30.95 -29.16
C LEU A 561 27.32 29.91 -30.20
N ASN A 562 26.45 28.95 -30.48
CA ASN A 562 26.74 27.85 -31.39
C ASN A 562 25.61 27.69 -32.40
N ASN A 563 25.89 27.80 -33.70
CA ASN A 563 24.85 27.76 -34.74
C ASN A 563 23.71 28.76 -34.49
N CYS A 564 24.06 30.01 -34.15
CA CYS A 564 23.12 31.10 -33.89
C CYS A 564 23.21 32.20 -34.94
N GLU A 565 22.13 32.96 -35.13
CA GLU A 565 22.16 34.23 -35.88
C GLU A 565 21.75 35.38 -34.98
N VAL A 566 22.69 36.25 -34.61
CA VAL A 566 22.44 37.45 -33.81
C VAL A 566 22.33 38.65 -34.74
N THR A 567 21.16 39.28 -34.79
CA THR A 567 20.94 40.55 -35.51
C THR A 567 20.47 41.62 -34.56
N ALA A 568 21.26 42.68 -34.38
CA ALA A 568 20.94 43.78 -33.49
C ALA A 568 20.91 45.12 -34.26
N SER A 569 19.77 45.79 -34.22
CA SER A 569 19.61 47.16 -34.73
C SER A 569 19.49 48.13 -33.56
N PHE A 570 20.37 49.12 -33.51
CA PHE A 570 20.40 50.22 -32.55
C PHE A 570 19.95 51.52 -33.21
N GLY A 571 19.55 52.50 -32.39
CA GLY A 571 19.19 53.85 -32.86
C GLY A 571 20.44 54.64 -33.25
N SER A 572 21.08 55.31 -32.29
CA SER A 572 22.30 56.09 -32.53
C SER A 572 23.58 55.29 -32.34
N ASN A 573 23.78 54.71 -31.15
CA ASN A 573 24.99 53.97 -30.78
C ASN A 573 24.63 52.61 -30.18
N GLY A 574 25.45 51.58 -30.39
CA GLY A 574 25.29 50.33 -29.66
C GLY A 574 26.37 49.30 -29.88
N THR A 575 26.46 48.37 -28.93
CA THR A 575 27.37 47.23 -28.94
C THR A 575 26.58 45.93 -28.72
N VAL A 576 26.78 44.92 -29.58
CA VAL A 576 26.08 43.63 -29.44
C VAL A 576 26.53 42.88 -28.20
N ILE A 577 27.84 42.65 -28.04
CA ILE A 577 28.40 41.96 -26.87
C ILE A 577 29.39 42.87 -26.17
N THR A 578 29.16 43.15 -24.89
CA THR A 578 30.12 43.84 -24.00
C THR A 578 30.58 42.87 -22.93
N ALA A 579 31.88 42.67 -22.78
CA ALA A 579 32.43 41.66 -21.89
C ALA A 579 33.59 42.18 -21.03
N ASP A 580 33.50 42.00 -19.71
CA ASP A 580 34.58 42.29 -18.78
C ASP A 580 34.99 41.03 -18.02
N THR A 581 36.30 40.72 -18.03
CA THR A 581 36.90 39.59 -17.32
C THR A 581 36.11 38.28 -17.52
N SER A 582 35.79 37.99 -18.78
CA SER A 582 34.82 36.97 -19.18
C SER A 582 35.38 36.03 -20.26
N VAL A 583 34.55 35.08 -20.73
CA VAL A 583 34.82 34.23 -21.89
C VAL A 583 33.68 34.36 -22.89
N VAL A 584 34.01 34.65 -24.16
CA VAL A 584 33.06 34.69 -25.27
C VAL A 584 33.50 33.68 -26.32
N THR A 585 32.64 32.72 -26.63
CA THR A 585 32.84 31.77 -27.72
C THR A 585 31.70 31.91 -28.74
N VAL A 586 32.05 32.07 -30.01
CA VAL A 586 31.09 32.13 -31.11
C VAL A 586 31.55 31.14 -32.17
N SER A 587 30.77 30.08 -32.36
CA SER A 587 31.05 29.01 -33.32
C SER A 587 29.91 28.84 -34.30
N ASP A 588 30.21 28.69 -35.59
CA ASP A 588 29.21 28.39 -36.63
C ASP A 588 28.04 29.40 -36.66
N SER A 589 28.29 30.64 -36.24
CA SER A 589 27.25 31.64 -35.95
C SER A 589 27.46 32.94 -36.71
N GLY A 590 26.40 33.73 -36.85
CA GLY A 590 26.47 35.09 -37.38
C GLY A 590 26.16 36.15 -36.33
N ILE A 591 26.89 37.28 -36.40
CA ILE A 591 26.63 38.48 -35.61
C ILE A 591 26.57 39.67 -36.56
N THR A 592 25.40 40.30 -36.66
CA THR A 592 25.18 41.52 -37.43
C THR A 592 24.75 42.65 -36.52
N SER A 593 25.50 43.75 -36.52
CA SER A 593 25.20 44.96 -35.75
C SER A 593 24.94 46.13 -36.68
N LYS A 594 23.89 46.92 -36.41
CA LYS A 594 23.53 48.10 -37.19
C LYS A 594 23.19 49.29 -36.28
N ALA A 595 23.72 50.48 -36.58
CA ALA A 595 23.36 51.73 -35.91
C ALA A 595 23.55 52.93 -36.85
N ASP A 596 23.04 54.12 -36.50
CA ASP A 596 23.24 55.32 -37.31
C ASP A 596 24.66 55.90 -37.16
N VAL A 597 25.17 55.99 -35.92
CA VAL A 597 26.44 56.68 -35.59
C VAL A 597 27.55 55.71 -35.24
N TYR A 598 27.38 54.88 -34.21
CA TYR A 598 28.39 53.92 -33.77
C TYR A 598 27.80 52.52 -33.60
N SER A 599 28.44 51.52 -34.21
CA SER A 599 28.03 50.12 -34.05
C SER A 599 29.25 49.24 -33.80
N SER A 600 29.23 48.48 -32.71
CA SER A 600 30.25 47.48 -32.37
C SER A 600 29.65 46.08 -32.24
N CYS A 601 30.27 45.05 -32.83
CA CYS A 601 29.82 43.67 -32.59
C CYS A 601 30.30 43.17 -31.23
N ILE A 602 31.60 43.24 -30.93
CA ILE A 602 32.13 42.78 -29.64
C ILE A 602 33.08 43.84 -29.07
N SER A 603 32.79 44.32 -27.87
CA SER A 603 33.71 45.11 -27.05
C SER A 603 34.09 44.32 -25.80
N SER A 604 35.39 44.20 -25.52
CA SER A 604 35.88 43.33 -24.46
C SER A 604 37.09 43.91 -23.72
N VAL A 605 37.12 43.67 -22.40
CA VAL A 605 38.22 44.03 -21.50
C VAL A 605 38.62 42.79 -20.70
N ALA A 606 39.94 42.49 -20.65
CA ALA A 606 40.51 41.35 -19.93
C ALA A 606 39.79 40.00 -20.20
N THR A 607 39.26 39.83 -21.41
CA THR A 607 38.32 38.76 -21.76
C THR A 607 38.93 37.84 -22.81
N LYS A 608 38.62 36.55 -22.74
CA LYS A 608 38.99 35.58 -23.79
C LYS A 608 37.88 35.51 -24.83
N VAL A 609 38.18 35.95 -26.05
CA VAL A 609 37.23 35.94 -27.17
C VAL A 609 37.71 34.94 -28.22
N LYS A 610 36.88 33.94 -28.52
CA LYS A 610 37.14 32.90 -29.52
C LYS A 610 36.02 32.88 -30.55
N ILE A 611 36.35 33.17 -31.80
CA ILE A 611 35.42 33.22 -32.92
C ILE A 611 35.87 32.22 -33.96
N LYS A 612 35.01 31.24 -34.29
CA LYS A 612 35.35 30.14 -35.18
C LYS A 612 34.21 29.89 -36.17
N ASP A 613 34.54 29.69 -37.45
CA ASP A 613 33.57 29.35 -38.50
C ASP A 613 32.35 30.30 -38.53
N ALA A 614 32.57 31.59 -38.21
CA ALA A 614 31.51 32.56 -37.97
C ALA A 614 31.49 33.71 -38.99
N ARG A 615 30.38 34.46 -39.05
CA ARG A 615 30.26 35.73 -39.80
C ARG A 615 30.04 36.90 -38.85
N VAL A 616 30.84 37.96 -38.94
CA VAL A 616 30.68 39.16 -38.11
C VAL A 616 30.58 40.39 -38.99
N SER A 617 29.50 41.15 -38.87
CA SER A 617 29.20 42.31 -39.73
C SER A 617 28.74 43.51 -38.92
N SER A 618 29.33 44.69 -39.16
CA SER A 618 28.89 45.95 -38.56
C SER A 618 28.53 47.00 -39.60
N VAL A 619 27.45 47.75 -39.35
CA VAL A 619 26.93 48.79 -40.25
C VAL A 619 26.61 50.07 -39.46
N ALA A 620 27.40 51.13 -39.63
CA ALA A 620 27.19 52.44 -39.01
C ALA A 620 28.11 53.51 -39.61
N ALA A 621 27.91 54.80 -39.30
CA ALA A 621 28.90 55.82 -39.68
C ALA A 621 30.30 55.49 -39.14
N THR A 622 30.39 55.03 -37.88
CA THR A 622 31.56 54.39 -37.27
C THR A 622 31.25 52.93 -36.95
N ALA A 623 31.81 52.00 -37.73
CA ALA A 623 31.52 50.58 -37.62
C ALA A 623 32.76 49.79 -37.16
N VAL A 624 32.58 48.96 -36.13
CA VAL A 624 33.64 48.17 -35.47
C VAL A 624 33.18 46.72 -35.30
N ASN A 625 33.97 45.75 -35.75
CA ASN A 625 33.65 44.34 -35.47
C ASN A 625 34.15 43.90 -34.08
N PHE A 626 35.37 44.29 -33.72
CA PHE A 626 35.97 43.90 -32.44
C PHE A 626 36.75 45.08 -31.81
N SER A 627 36.52 45.32 -30.54
CA SER A 627 37.32 46.21 -29.70
C SER A 627 37.76 45.41 -28.47
N ALA A 628 39.00 44.95 -28.44
CA ALA A 628 39.51 44.08 -27.38
C ALA A 628 40.70 44.74 -26.66
N GLN A 629 40.62 44.86 -25.33
CA GLN A 629 41.66 45.45 -24.49
C GLN A 629 42.06 44.51 -23.36
N GLY A 630 43.22 43.88 -23.48
CA GLY A 630 43.68 42.86 -22.53
C GLY A 630 42.86 41.56 -22.65
N GLY A 631 43.52 40.42 -22.44
CA GLY A 631 42.94 39.09 -22.68
C GLY A 631 43.42 38.45 -23.99
N ASP A 632 42.77 37.35 -24.36
CA ASP A 632 43.12 36.54 -25.53
C ASP A 632 42.08 36.70 -26.63
N PHE A 633 42.51 36.97 -27.87
CA PHE A 633 41.62 37.04 -29.03
C PHE A 633 42.03 36.02 -30.08
N GLU A 634 41.10 35.15 -30.47
CA GLU A 634 41.27 34.14 -31.52
C GLU A 634 40.15 34.27 -32.54
N LEU A 635 40.51 34.41 -33.82
CA LEU A 635 39.60 34.40 -34.97
C LEU A 635 40.07 33.34 -35.95
N ARG A 636 39.26 32.32 -36.22
CA ARG A 636 39.62 31.18 -37.07
C ARG A 636 38.53 30.89 -38.08
N SER A 637 38.91 30.70 -39.35
CA SER A 637 37.99 30.31 -40.43
C SER A 637 36.70 31.15 -40.52
N SER A 638 36.78 32.43 -40.14
CA SER A 638 35.62 33.31 -40.00
C SER A 638 35.67 34.47 -40.98
N SER A 639 34.52 35.05 -41.30
CA SER A 639 34.39 36.20 -42.21
C SER A 639 33.99 37.46 -41.44
N CYS A 640 34.51 38.61 -41.88
CA CYS A 640 34.24 39.91 -41.28
C CYS A 640 33.86 40.91 -42.36
N SER A 641 32.78 41.67 -42.14
CA SER A 641 32.34 42.76 -43.01
C SER A 641 32.13 44.03 -42.20
N ILE A 642 32.46 45.18 -42.77
CA ILE A 642 32.27 46.50 -42.16
C ILE A 642 31.71 47.43 -43.24
N THR A 643 30.60 48.09 -42.94
CA THR A 643 30.01 49.09 -43.83
C THR A 643 29.83 50.40 -43.07
N GLY A 644 30.60 51.42 -43.44
CA GLY A 644 30.53 52.72 -42.76
C GLY A 644 31.30 53.84 -43.44
N THR A 645 31.20 55.05 -42.89
CA THR A 645 31.98 56.22 -43.32
C THR A 645 33.41 56.17 -42.76
N TYR A 646 33.55 55.67 -41.53
CA TYR A 646 34.79 55.36 -40.84
C TYR A 646 34.72 53.92 -40.32
N GLY A 647 35.39 52.98 -40.98
CA GLY A 647 35.44 51.56 -40.56
C GLY A 647 36.75 51.21 -39.85
N ARG A 648 36.70 50.39 -38.78
CA ARG A 648 37.88 49.84 -38.11
C ARG A 648 37.74 48.38 -37.73
#